data_AF-A0A2K0TA65-F1
#
_entry.id   AF-A0A2K0TA65-F1
#
_cell.length_a   1.000
_cell.length_b   1.000
_cell.length_c   1.000
_cell.angle_alpha   90.00
_cell.angle_beta   90.00
_cell.angle_gamma   90.00
#
_symmetry.space_group_name_H-M   'P 1'
#
loop_
_entity.id
_entity.type
_entity.pdbx_description
1 polymer ?
#
loop_
_entity_poly.entity_id
_entity_poly.type
_entity_poly.pdbx_seq_one_letter_code
_entity_poly.pdbx_strand_id
1 'polypeptide(L)'
;MFLYSLTIQPPTNVVQAVLGQFAGTKEQLIITGAGSRLTLLRPDPSQGKVITLLSHDIFGIIRSLAAFRLAGSNKDYLILATDSGRITIIEYLPRENRFSRLHLETFGKSGVRRVIPGEYLACDPKGRACLIASIEKNKLVYVLNRNSQAELTISSPLEAHKPGVLVISMVALDVGYANPVFAALEIDYTEVDQDSTGEALRELETQLVYYELDLGLNHVVRKWSEPVDSTASLLFQVPGGNDGPSGVLVCGEENITYRHSNQEAFRVPIPRRRGATEDPSRKRTIVSGVMHKLKGSAGAFFFLLQTEDGDMFKVTIDMVEDEEGNTTGEVRRLKIKYFDTVPAASSLCILKSGFLYVASQFGNFSFYQFEKLGDDDEELEFTSDDFPVDAQASYTPVYFYPRPLENLVLVESIPSMNPLLDCKIANLTGEDAPQIYTICGNGARSTFRTLKHGLEINEIVSSELPGIPSAVWTLKLNRSEQYDAYIVLSFTNGTLVLSIGETVEEVSDSGFLTSVPTLAAQLLGDDGLIQVHPKGIRHIRNGQVNQWDAPQHRSIVAASTNAHQVAIALSSGEIVYFEMDDDGSLAEYDEKKEMFGTVTCLSLGEVPEGRLRSSFLAVGCDDCTVRILSLDPESTLENKSVQALTAAPTSLAIISMEDSSSGGSTLYLHIGLYSGVYLRTVLDEVTGELTDTRQKFLGPKQVRLFQVTVQGRTCVLGLSSRPWLGYADPITKSFVVTPLSYVDLEWGWNFTSEQCEEGIVGIQGQTLR
;
A
#
# COMPACT_ATOMS: atom_id res chain seq x y z
N MET A 1 -4.50 2.70 -35.60
CA MET A 1 -3.89 2.03 -34.43
C MET A 1 -4.71 0.79 -34.14
N PHE A 2 -4.12 -0.39 -33.96
CA PHE A 2 -4.84 -1.68 -33.82
C PHE A 2 -4.46 -2.48 -32.56
N LEU A 3 -3.60 -1.92 -31.70
CA LEU A 3 -3.19 -2.52 -30.44
C LEU A 3 -3.50 -1.56 -29.28
N TYR A 4 -3.82 -2.13 -28.13
CA TYR A 4 -4.05 -1.41 -26.88
C TYR A 4 -3.19 -2.04 -25.78
N SER A 5 -2.27 -1.26 -25.22
CA SER A 5 -1.32 -1.73 -24.21
C SER A 5 -1.91 -1.53 -22.82
N LEU A 6 -1.98 -2.61 -22.04
CA LEU A 6 -2.39 -2.60 -20.64
C LEU A 6 -1.35 -3.29 -19.76
N THR A 7 -1.34 -2.91 -18.49
CA THR A 7 -0.46 -3.52 -17.47
C THR A 7 -1.33 -4.31 -16.50
N ILE A 8 -1.13 -5.64 -16.44
CA ILE A 8 -1.82 -6.52 -15.47
C ILE A 8 -1.15 -6.44 -14.10
N GLN A 9 0.18 -6.53 -14.08
CA GLN A 9 1.01 -6.40 -12.88
C GLN A 9 2.08 -5.33 -13.12
N PRO A 10 2.19 -4.30 -12.25
CA PRO A 10 3.21 -3.27 -12.39
C PRO A 10 4.61 -3.83 -12.07
N PRO A 11 5.68 -3.14 -12.50
CA PRO A 11 7.04 -3.51 -12.14
C PRO A 11 7.26 -3.52 -10.63
N THR A 12 8.00 -4.52 -10.15
CA THR A 12 8.38 -4.70 -8.73
C THR A 12 9.89 -4.63 -8.51
N ASN A 13 10.65 -4.06 -9.47
CA ASN A 13 12.08 -3.81 -9.32
C ASN A 13 12.29 -2.40 -8.76
N VAL A 14 12.58 -2.27 -7.47
CA VAL A 14 12.83 -0.98 -6.81
C VAL A 14 14.28 -0.57 -7.02
N VAL A 15 14.49 0.48 -7.81
CA VAL A 15 15.82 1.07 -8.07
C VAL A 15 16.30 1.84 -6.84
N GLN A 16 15.40 2.60 -6.20
CA GLN A 16 15.72 3.37 -5.02
C GLN A 16 14.48 3.52 -4.12
N ALA A 17 14.70 3.49 -2.81
CA ALA A 17 13.71 3.83 -1.78
C ALA A 17 14.20 5.03 -0.97
N VAL A 18 13.32 5.99 -0.70
CA VAL A 18 13.62 7.21 0.07
C VAL A 18 12.61 7.37 1.19
N LEU A 19 13.10 7.64 2.40
CA LEU A 19 12.29 7.86 3.60
C LEU A 19 12.06 9.36 3.83
N GLY A 20 10.83 9.75 4.19
CA GLY A 20 10.50 11.14 4.48
C GLY A 20 9.11 11.34 5.09
N GLN A 21 8.86 12.53 5.65
CA GLN A 21 7.56 13.01 6.11
C GLN A 21 6.80 13.67 4.94
N PHE A 22 6.49 12.88 3.91
CA PHE A 22 5.87 13.39 2.68
C PHE A 22 4.42 13.86 2.88
N ALA A 23 3.74 13.40 3.93
CA ALA A 23 2.39 13.86 4.29
C ALA A 23 2.37 15.16 5.11
N GLY A 24 3.52 15.69 5.54
CA GLY A 24 3.61 16.85 6.43
C GLY A 24 3.24 16.55 7.88
N THR A 25 3.10 15.27 8.24
CA THR A 25 2.87 14.78 9.60
C THR A 25 4.19 14.29 10.22
N LYS A 26 4.18 13.89 11.50
CA LYS A 26 5.37 13.30 12.13
C LYS A 26 5.70 11.89 11.61
N GLU A 27 4.71 11.21 11.04
CA GLU A 27 4.80 9.88 10.46
C GLU A 27 5.80 9.84 9.29
N GLN A 28 6.60 8.79 9.22
CA GLN A 28 7.52 8.58 8.11
C GLN A 28 6.90 7.64 7.07
N LEU A 29 6.95 8.07 5.82
CA LEU A 29 6.52 7.32 4.66
C LEU A 29 7.73 6.97 3.80
N ILE A 30 7.58 5.96 2.95
CA ILE A 30 8.61 5.50 2.03
C ILE A 30 8.13 5.76 0.60
N ILE A 31 8.95 6.42 -0.22
CA ILE A 31 8.72 6.51 -1.66
C ILE A 31 9.69 5.59 -2.38
N THR A 32 9.18 4.74 -3.26
CA THR A 32 9.98 3.83 -4.09
C THR A 32 9.85 4.18 -5.57
N GLY A 33 10.97 4.16 -6.29
CA GLY A 33 11.00 4.22 -7.75
C GLY A 33 11.19 2.83 -8.35
N ALA A 34 10.16 2.31 -9.03
CA ALA A 34 10.19 0.99 -9.67
C ALA A 34 9.91 1.08 -11.17
N GLY A 35 10.97 1.10 -11.98
CA GLY A 35 10.86 1.36 -13.42
C GLY A 35 10.27 2.76 -13.69
N SER A 36 9.02 2.82 -14.17
CA SER A 36 8.27 4.06 -14.35
C SER A 36 7.28 4.37 -13.23
N ARG A 37 7.14 3.47 -12.25
CA ARG A 37 6.17 3.61 -11.15
C ARG A 37 6.81 4.29 -9.97
N LEU A 38 6.22 5.42 -9.56
CA LEU A 38 6.50 6.07 -8.30
C LEU A 38 5.42 5.65 -7.30
N THR A 39 5.82 4.97 -6.23
CA THR A 39 4.88 4.41 -5.25
C THR A 39 5.17 4.96 -3.86
N LEU A 40 4.12 5.40 -3.17
CA LEU A 40 4.15 5.86 -1.78
C LEU A 40 3.63 4.75 -0.87
N LEU A 41 4.44 4.38 0.11
CA LEU A 41 4.18 3.32 1.07
C LEU A 41 4.09 3.90 2.49
N ARG A 42 3.12 3.41 3.25
CA ARG A 42 2.96 3.62 4.68
C ARG A 42 3.38 2.36 5.43
N PRO A 43 4.46 2.41 6.22
CA PRO A 43 4.75 1.37 7.20
C PRO A 43 3.78 1.53 8.38
N ASP A 44 3.12 0.45 8.77
CA ASP A 44 2.23 0.35 9.94
C ASP A 44 2.98 -0.36 11.08
N PRO A 45 3.46 0.38 12.10
CA PRO A 45 4.16 -0.21 13.23
C PRO A 45 3.30 -1.12 14.11
N SER A 46 1.97 -0.96 14.09
CA SER A 46 1.05 -1.73 14.93
C SER A 46 0.80 -3.12 14.37
N GLN A 47 0.65 -3.23 13.05
CA GLN A 47 0.44 -4.49 12.34
C GLN A 47 1.74 -5.13 11.83
N GLY A 48 2.86 -4.38 11.82
CA GLY A 48 4.12 -4.83 11.24
C GLY A 48 4.06 -4.99 9.72
N LYS A 49 3.22 -4.21 9.03
CA LYS A 49 2.97 -4.29 7.58
C LYS A 49 3.34 -3.02 6.84
N VAL A 50 3.52 -3.11 5.52
CA VAL A 50 3.77 -1.99 4.62
C VAL A 50 2.62 -1.86 3.62
N ILE A 51 1.82 -0.79 3.79
CA ILE A 51 0.61 -0.53 3.02
C ILE A 51 0.93 0.43 1.87
N THR A 52 0.50 0.10 0.65
CA THR A 52 0.62 1.02 -0.49
C THR A 52 -0.48 2.08 -0.43
N LEU A 53 -0.11 3.36 -0.35
CA LEU A 53 -1.07 4.49 -0.33
C LEU A 53 -1.40 5.01 -1.73
N LEU A 54 -0.39 5.09 -2.60
CA LEU A 54 -0.51 5.67 -3.92
C LEU A 54 0.52 5.04 -4.86
N SER A 55 0.14 4.77 -6.10
CA SER A 55 1.06 4.49 -7.19
C SER A 55 0.75 5.39 -8.38
N HIS A 56 1.79 5.96 -8.97
CA HIS A 56 1.70 6.85 -10.12
C HIS A 56 2.68 6.40 -11.21
N ASP A 57 2.21 6.28 -12.45
CA ASP A 57 3.09 6.07 -13.60
C ASP A 57 3.62 7.42 -14.09
N ILE A 58 4.93 7.61 -14.05
CA ILE A 58 5.55 8.85 -14.51
C ILE A 58 5.79 8.85 -16.03
N PHE A 59 5.53 7.73 -16.72
CA PHE A 59 5.78 7.56 -18.16
C PHE A 59 7.21 7.88 -18.59
N GLY A 60 8.19 7.51 -17.74
CA GLY A 60 9.61 7.71 -17.97
C GLY A 60 10.44 6.77 -17.12
N ILE A 61 11.76 6.94 -17.12
CA ILE A 61 12.71 6.12 -16.38
C ILE A 61 13.13 6.87 -15.12
N ILE A 62 12.77 6.36 -13.95
CA ILE A 62 13.28 6.87 -12.66
C ILE A 62 14.71 6.38 -12.49
N ARG A 63 15.67 7.31 -12.39
CA ARG A 63 17.09 6.99 -12.21
C ARG A 63 17.56 7.28 -10.79
N SER A 64 17.19 8.45 -10.26
CA SER A 64 17.54 8.82 -8.89
C SER A 64 16.47 9.70 -8.25
N LEU A 65 16.31 9.53 -6.94
CA LEU A 65 15.35 10.17 -6.08
C LEU A 65 16.09 10.86 -4.92
N ALA A 66 15.70 12.09 -4.59
CA ALA A 66 16.18 12.76 -3.38
C ALA A 66 15.01 13.46 -2.67
N ALA A 67 14.91 13.23 -1.36
CA ALA A 67 13.98 13.98 -0.50
C ALA A 67 14.70 15.18 0.10
N PHE A 68 13.96 16.28 0.28
CA PHE A 68 14.47 17.45 0.98
C PHE A 68 13.36 18.21 1.71
N ARG A 69 13.77 19.00 2.69
CA ARG A 69 12.89 19.80 3.51
C ARG A 69 13.30 21.26 3.45
N LEU A 70 12.35 22.14 3.15
CA LEU A 70 12.59 23.58 3.29
C LEU A 70 12.73 23.96 4.77
N ALA A 71 13.59 24.94 5.06
CA ALA A 71 13.77 25.47 6.40
C ALA A 71 12.43 25.90 7.03
N GLY A 72 12.15 25.38 8.23
CA GLY A 72 10.91 25.65 8.97
C GLY A 72 9.65 24.96 8.41
N SER A 73 9.78 24.04 7.44
CA SER A 73 8.69 23.15 7.01
C SER A 73 8.73 21.84 7.80
N ASN A 74 7.58 21.17 7.91
CA ASN A 74 7.46 19.80 8.43
C ASN A 74 7.23 18.76 7.32
N LYS A 75 7.23 19.20 6.07
CA LYS A 75 6.92 18.37 4.90
C LYS A 75 8.12 18.24 4.01
N ASP A 76 8.40 17.00 3.62
CA ASP A 76 9.45 16.69 2.66
C ASP A 76 8.90 16.72 1.22
N TYR A 77 9.65 17.35 0.33
CA TYR A 77 9.43 17.34 -1.12
C TYR A 77 10.31 16.26 -1.75
N LEU A 78 9.98 15.86 -2.97
CA LEU A 78 10.74 14.86 -3.71
C LEU A 78 11.26 15.46 -5.02
N ILE A 79 12.56 15.31 -5.25
CA ILE A 79 13.24 15.63 -6.51
C ILE A 79 13.39 14.34 -7.31
N LEU A 80 13.01 14.40 -8.59
CA LEU A 80 13.09 13.31 -9.54
C LEU A 80 14.15 13.62 -10.60
N ALA A 81 15.17 12.75 -10.68
CA ALA A 81 16.08 12.68 -11.82
C ALA A 81 15.64 11.55 -12.75
N THR A 82 15.26 11.90 -13.97
CA THR A 82 14.69 10.99 -14.97
C THR A 82 15.38 11.10 -16.32
N ASP A 83 14.95 10.32 -17.30
CA ASP A 83 15.37 10.41 -18.70
C ASP A 83 14.75 11.60 -19.46
N SER A 84 13.92 12.43 -18.81
CA SER A 84 13.21 13.51 -19.50
C SER A 84 14.08 14.69 -19.97
N GLY A 85 15.33 14.80 -19.49
CA GLY A 85 16.19 15.97 -19.66
C GLY A 85 15.74 17.18 -18.83
N ARG A 86 14.91 16.94 -17.81
CA ARG A 86 14.30 17.95 -16.94
C ARG A 86 14.41 17.53 -15.48
N ILE A 87 14.60 18.51 -14.59
CA ILE A 87 14.52 18.30 -13.15
C ILE A 87 13.08 18.55 -12.72
N THR A 88 12.51 17.62 -11.96
CA THR A 88 11.12 17.71 -11.50
C THR A 88 11.08 17.67 -9.99
N ILE A 89 10.35 18.61 -9.38
CA ILE A 89 10.08 18.61 -7.94
C ILE A 89 8.59 18.41 -7.73
N ILE A 90 8.25 17.42 -6.90
CA ILE A 90 6.87 17.05 -6.60
C ILE A 90 6.59 17.09 -5.10
N GLU A 91 5.31 17.16 -4.78
CA GLU A 91 4.77 17.11 -3.44
C GLU A 91 3.63 16.07 -3.39
N TYR A 92 3.53 15.33 -2.29
CA TYR A 92 2.36 14.48 -2.03
C TYR A 92 1.25 15.29 -1.36
N LEU A 93 0.01 15.19 -1.85
CA LEU A 93 -1.16 15.85 -1.27
C LEU A 93 -2.06 14.80 -0.58
N PRO A 94 -2.02 14.67 0.76
CA PRO A 94 -2.77 13.61 1.46
C PRO A 94 -4.29 13.70 1.26
N ARG A 95 -4.85 14.92 1.21
CA ARG A 95 -6.30 15.13 1.06
C ARG A 95 -6.84 14.65 -0.29
N GLU A 96 -6.04 14.80 -1.35
CA GLU A 96 -6.41 14.43 -2.72
C GLU A 96 -5.81 13.07 -3.13
N ASN A 97 -5.03 12.45 -2.23
CA ASN A 97 -4.22 11.26 -2.46
C ASN A 97 -3.51 11.24 -3.83
N ARG A 98 -2.82 12.33 -4.19
CA ARG A 98 -2.09 12.43 -5.47
C ARG A 98 -0.75 13.13 -5.32
N PHE A 99 0.13 12.91 -6.29
CA PHE A 99 1.31 13.74 -6.47
C PHE A 99 0.96 15.01 -7.24
N SER A 100 1.46 16.15 -6.76
CA SER A 100 1.38 17.44 -7.43
C SER A 100 2.78 17.87 -7.83
N ARG A 101 2.96 18.20 -9.10
CA ARG A 101 4.23 18.71 -9.62
C ARG A 101 4.32 20.20 -9.32
N LEU A 102 5.27 20.57 -8.46
CA LEU A 102 5.52 21.96 -8.09
C LEU A 102 6.44 22.65 -9.08
N HIS A 103 7.51 21.98 -9.50
CA HIS A 103 8.49 22.55 -10.43
C HIS A 103 8.86 21.57 -11.54
N LEU A 104 9.11 22.13 -12.73
CA LEU A 104 9.65 21.40 -13.87
C LEU A 104 10.53 22.33 -14.70
N GLU A 105 11.83 22.03 -14.76
CA GLU A 105 12.78 22.86 -15.50
C GLU A 105 13.64 22.02 -16.43
N THR A 106 13.85 22.53 -17.65
CA THR A 106 14.59 21.84 -18.69
C THR A 106 16.06 22.22 -18.61
N PHE A 107 16.94 21.22 -18.48
CA PHE A 107 18.39 21.43 -18.50
C PHE A 107 19.09 20.75 -19.68
N GLY A 108 18.39 19.86 -20.41
CA GLY A 108 19.00 19.10 -21.49
C GLY A 108 18.00 18.39 -22.39
N LYS A 109 18.53 17.60 -23.33
CA LYS A 109 17.74 16.72 -24.20
C LYS A 109 17.28 15.48 -23.44
N SER A 110 16.17 14.89 -23.85
CA SER A 110 15.70 13.62 -23.30
C SER A 110 16.58 12.42 -23.68
N GLY A 111 16.42 11.33 -22.93
CA GLY A 111 17.13 10.07 -23.02
C GLY A 111 18.19 9.89 -21.94
N VAL A 112 18.53 8.64 -21.65
CA VAL A 112 19.67 8.27 -20.81
C VAL A 112 20.95 8.46 -21.63
N ARG A 113 21.67 9.57 -21.39
CA ARG A 113 22.88 9.92 -22.15
C ARG A 113 24.09 10.13 -21.24
N ARG A 114 25.28 9.89 -21.81
CA ARG A 114 26.57 9.97 -21.11
C ARG A 114 26.86 11.32 -20.46
N VAL A 115 26.50 12.42 -21.14
CA VAL A 115 26.80 13.81 -20.75
C VAL A 115 25.53 14.65 -20.50
N ILE A 116 24.37 14.03 -20.28
CA ILE A 116 23.16 14.76 -19.87
C ILE A 116 22.79 14.35 -18.44
N PRO A 117 22.73 15.32 -17.49
CA PRO A 117 22.47 15.01 -16.09
C PRO A 117 21.20 14.18 -15.87
N GLY A 118 21.23 13.35 -14.83
CA GLY A 118 20.09 12.52 -14.44
C GLY A 118 20.48 11.14 -13.89
N GLU A 119 21.77 10.77 -13.90
CA GLU A 119 22.23 9.52 -13.27
C GLU A 119 22.33 9.70 -11.76
N TYR A 120 23.03 10.75 -11.34
CA TYR A 120 23.27 11.04 -9.93
C TYR A 120 22.47 12.26 -9.50
N LEU A 121 21.90 12.17 -8.30
CA LEU A 121 21.19 13.26 -7.65
C LEU A 121 21.53 13.25 -6.15
N ALA A 122 21.98 14.39 -5.64
CA ALA A 122 22.25 14.59 -4.23
C ALA A 122 21.61 15.88 -3.75
N CYS A 123 21.12 15.91 -2.51
CA CYS A 123 20.52 17.11 -1.92
C CYS A 123 21.17 17.43 -0.58
N ASP A 124 21.43 18.73 -0.35
CA ASP A 124 21.91 19.26 0.92
C ASP A 124 20.96 18.84 2.06
N PRO A 125 21.47 18.30 3.19
CA PRO A 125 20.63 17.83 4.29
C PRO A 125 19.72 18.89 4.93
N LYS A 126 20.05 20.18 4.76
CA LYS A 126 19.19 21.29 5.22
C LYS A 126 18.25 21.80 4.13
N GLY A 127 18.20 21.14 2.97
CA GLY A 127 17.30 21.41 1.85
C GLY A 127 17.56 22.74 1.15
N ARG A 128 18.81 23.22 1.13
CA ARG A 128 19.19 24.52 0.56
C ARG A 128 19.60 24.45 -0.91
N ALA A 129 20.09 23.30 -1.36
CA ALA A 129 20.53 23.08 -2.73
C ALA A 129 20.49 21.60 -3.10
N CYS A 130 20.47 21.31 -4.39
CA CYS A 130 20.71 19.96 -4.91
C CYS A 130 21.67 19.99 -6.09
N LEU A 131 22.39 18.89 -6.30
CA LEU A 131 23.27 18.67 -7.43
C LEU A 131 22.76 17.49 -8.24
N ILE A 132 22.58 17.71 -9.54
CA ILE A 132 22.25 16.68 -10.52
C ILE A 132 23.41 16.52 -11.51
N ALA A 133 23.85 15.29 -11.76
CA ALA A 133 25.01 15.00 -12.60
C ALA A 133 24.76 13.86 -13.59
N SER A 134 25.56 13.86 -14.65
CA SER A 134 25.68 12.73 -15.58
C SER A 134 26.87 11.86 -15.20
N ILE A 135 27.00 10.71 -15.88
CA ILE A 135 28.14 9.81 -15.72
C ILE A 135 29.45 10.54 -16.04
N GLU A 136 29.45 11.38 -17.08
CA GLU A 136 30.63 12.13 -17.49
C GLU A 136 30.35 13.64 -17.49
N LYS A 137 31.36 14.42 -17.10
CA LYS A 137 31.50 15.87 -17.33
C LYS A 137 30.51 16.79 -16.63
N ASN A 138 29.21 16.66 -16.92
CA ASN A 138 28.22 17.68 -16.59
C ASN A 138 27.65 17.50 -15.18
N LYS A 139 27.70 18.58 -14.40
CA LYS A 139 27.12 18.74 -13.06
C LYS A 139 26.39 20.08 -12.99
N LEU A 140 25.17 20.07 -12.48
CA LEU A 140 24.33 21.26 -12.32
C LEU A 140 23.87 21.35 -10.87
N VAL A 141 24.04 22.52 -10.26
CA VAL A 141 23.58 22.81 -8.90
C VAL A 141 22.39 23.75 -8.96
N TYR A 142 21.31 23.37 -8.29
CA TYR A 142 20.12 24.21 -8.13
C TYR A 142 20.03 24.67 -6.67
N VAL A 143 19.82 25.97 -6.47
CA VAL A 143 19.56 26.53 -5.14
C VAL A 143 18.06 26.48 -4.88
N LEU A 144 17.69 25.93 -3.72
CA LEU A 144 16.32 25.73 -3.28
C LEU A 144 16.02 26.74 -2.18
N ASN A 145 15.09 27.64 -2.45
CA ASN A 145 14.73 28.73 -1.55
C ASN A 145 13.22 28.72 -1.25
N ARG A 146 12.84 29.55 -0.28
CA ARG A 146 11.45 29.78 0.11
C ARG A 146 11.13 31.25 -0.11
N ASN A 147 10.05 31.54 -0.84
CA ASN A 147 9.58 32.92 -1.02
C ASN A 147 8.81 33.44 0.21
N SER A 148 8.38 34.71 0.16
CA SER A 148 7.57 35.34 1.21
C SER A 148 6.19 34.69 1.40
N GLN A 149 5.68 33.97 0.40
CA GLN A 149 4.42 33.22 0.43
C GLN A 149 4.61 31.79 0.95
N ALA A 150 5.80 31.45 1.45
CA ALA A 150 6.17 30.12 1.92
C ALA A 150 6.22 29.03 0.84
N GLU A 151 6.24 29.39 -0.44
CA GLU A 151 6.35 28.46 -1.55
C GLU A 151 7.82 28.21 -1.92
N LEU A 152 8.05 27.03 -2.51
CA LEU A 152 9.35 26.64 -3.06
C LEU A 152 9.70 27.52 -4.26
N THR A 153 10.91 28.08 -4.26
CA THR A 153 11.53 28.70 -5.43
C THR A 153 12.86 28.04 -5.74
N ILE A 154 13.25 28.08 -7.01
CA ILE A 154 14.46 27.45 -7.51
C ILE A 154 15.20 28.43 -8.41
N SER A 155 16.52 28.47 -8.27
CA SER A 155 17.38 29.29 -9.11
C SER A 155 17.62 28.66 -10.48
N SER A 156 18.12 29.45 -11.43
CA SER A 156 18.80 28.89 -12.60
C SER A 156 19.95 27.98 -12.14
N PRO A 157 20.28 26.93 -12.91
CA PRO A 157 21.35 26.01 -12.54
C PRO A 157 22.73 26.69 -12.62
N LEU A 158 23.59 26.33 -11.68
CA LEU A 158 25.00 26.68 -11.68
C LEU A 158 25.81 25.50 -12.22
N GLU A 159 26.67 25.77 -13.20
CA GLU A 159 27.45 24.74 -13.89
C GLU A 159 28.77 24.45 -13.17
N ALA A 160 29.08 23.16 -12.98
CA ALA A 160 30.37 22.69 -12.47
C ALA A 160 30.97 21.62 -13.41
N HIS A 161 31.07 21.96 -14.70
CA HIS A 161 31.46 21.03 -15.75
C HIS A 161 32.97 20.81 -15.82
N LYS A 162 33.42 19.56 -15.95
CA LYS A 162 34.83 19.22 -16.21
C LYS A 162 34.94 18.09 -17.25
N PRO A 163 35.37 18.35 -18.49
CA PRO A 163 35.55 17.31 -19.52
C PRO A 163 36.51 16.21 -19.07
N GLY A 164 36.32 14.98 -19.58
CA GLY A 164 37.23 13.86 -19.28
C GLY A 164 37.03 13.23 -17.89
N VAL A 165 36.07 13.74 -17.10
CA VAL A 165 35.79 13.23 -15.75
C VAL A 165 34.58 12.31 -15.73
N LEU A 166 34.79 11.09 -15.25
CA LEU A 166 33.75 10.12 -14.90
C LEU A 166 33.40 10.25 -13.42
N VAL A 167 32.11 10.17 -13.09
CA VAL A 167 31.59 10.14 -11.72
C VAL A 167 31.13 8.72 -11.40
N ILE A 168 31.57 8.19 -10.26
CA ILE A 168 31.21 6.84 -9.78
C ILE A 168 30.12 6.90 -8.70
N SER A 169 30.28 7.82 -7.75
CA SER A 169 29.35 8.02 -6.64
C SER A 169 29.28 9.50 -6.27
N MET A 170 28.14 9.93 -5.74
CA MET A 170 27.91 11.32 -5.38
C MET A 170 26.96 11.44 -4.19
N VAL A 171 27.35 12.22 -3.18
CA VAL A 171 26.55 12.51 -2.00
C VAL A 171 26.70 13.99 -1.62
N ALA A 172 25.73 14.54 -0.92
CA ALA A 172 25.92 15.84 -0.26
C ALA A 172 26.66 15.64 1.07
N LEU A 173 27.45 16.60 1.52
CA LEU A 173 27.97 16.64 2.88
C LEU A 173 26.94 17.27 3.82
N ASP A 174 26.85 16.78 5.05
CA ASP A 174 26.16 17.52 6.11
C ASP A 174 27.17 18.51 6.71
N VAL A 175 27.07 19.77 6.34
CA VAL A 175 27.97 20.85 6.81
C VAL A 175 27.25 21.77 7.79
N GLY A 176 26.16 21.30 8.41
CA GLY A 176 25.28 22.14 9.20
C GLY A 176 24.70 23.26 8.34
N TYR A 177 25.05 24.51 8.66
CA TYR A 177 24.59 25.70 7.93
C TYR A 177 25.71 26.44 7.18
N ALA A 178 26.93 25.88 7.14
CA ALA A 178 28.00 26.40 6.26
C ALA A 178 27.63 26.21 4.77
N ASN A 179 28.40 26.81 3.86
CA ASN A 179 28.21 26.68 2.42
C ASN A 179 28.00 25.21 2.01
N PRO A 180 26.91 24.85 1.30
CA PRO A 180 26.66 23.46 0.89
C PRO A 180 27.83 22.87 0.11
N VAL A 181 28.18 21.62 0.41
CA VAL A 181 29.26 20.90 -0.28
C VAL A 181 28.73 19.58 -0.82
N PHE A 182 29.10 19.25 -2.05
CA PHE A 182 28.80 17.96 -2.68
C PHE A 182 30.10 17.19 -2.90
N ALA A 183 30.15 15.95 -2.42
CA ALA A 183 31.27 15.04 -2.59
C ALA A 183 31.02 14.08 -3.75
N ALA A 184 32.01 13.88 -4.61
CA ALA A 184 31.96 12.94 -5.72
C ALA A 184 33.24 12.10 -5.79
N LEU A 185 33.10 10.82 -6.15
CA LEU A 185 34.21 9.98 -6.59
C LEU A 185 34.40 10.16 -8.09
N GLU A 186 35.58 10.62 -8.47
CA GLU A 186 35.90 11.03 -9.84
C GLU A 186 37.13 10.31 -10.39
N ILE A 187 37.09 9.99 -11.68
CA ILE A 187 38.23 9.49 -12.45
C ILE A 187 38.42 10.39 -13.67
N ASP A 188 39.65 10.86 -13.92
CA ASP A 188 39.99 11.66 -15.09
C ASP A 188 40.72 10.80 -16.12
N TYR A 189 40.06 10.48 -17.23
CA TYR A 189 40.63 9.59 -18.26
C TYR A 189 41.36 10.37 -19.38
N THR A 190 41.53 11.68 -19.26
CA THR A 190 42.12 12.51 -20.31
C THR A 190 43.54 12.09 -20.67
N GLU A 191 44.35 11.69 -19.68
CA GLU A 191 45.72 11.21 -19.90
C GLU A 191 45.75 9.82 -20.54
N VAL A 192 44.80 8.95 -20.16
CA VAL A 192 44.65 7.60 -20.74
C VAL A 192 44.39 7.68 -22.24
N ASP A 193 43.56 8.62 -22.69
CA ASP A 193 43.26 8.79 -24.12
C ASP A 193 44.47 9.27 -24.95
N GLN A 194 45.45 9.91 -24.30
CA GLN A 194 46.68 10.39 -24.97
C GLN A 194 47.83 9.36 -24.90
N ASP A 195 47.72 8.34 -24.06
CA ASP A 195 48.77 7.35 -23.85
C ASP A 195 48.54 6.05 -24.65
N SER A 196 49.34 5.87 -25.70
CA SER A 196 49.34 4.63 -26.50
C SER A 196 49.99 3.41 -25.83
N THR A 197 50.72 3.60 -24.72
CA THR A 197 51.45 2.52 -24.03
C THR A 197 50.59 1.77 -23.02
N GLY A 198 49.56 2.43 -22.48
CA GLY A 198 48.67 1.88 -21.46
C GLY A 198 49.23 1.96 -20.03
N GLU A 199 50.30 2.72 -19.82
CA GLU A 199 50.86 3.01 -18.50
C GLU A 199 49.93 3.96 -17.70
N ALA A 200 49.38 4.99 -18.34
CA ALA A 200 48.47 5.94 -17.71
C ALA A 200 47.20 5.29 -17.14
N LEU A 201 46.74 4.18 -17.74
CA LEU A 201 45.61 3.41 -17.23
C LEU A 201 45.95 2.69 -15.92
N ARG A 202 47.21 2.26 -15.74
CA ARG A 202 47.66 1.55 -14.53
C ARG A 202 47.90 2.48 -13.36
N GLU A 203 48.27 3.73 -13.65
CA GLU A 203 48.51 4.80 -12.67
C GLU A 203 47.24 5.62 -12.39
N LEU A 204 46.11 5.27 -13.00
CA LEU A 204 44.87 6.01 -12.87
C LEU A 204 44.34 6.00 -11.43
N GLU A 205 44.28 7.19 -10.82
CA GLU A 205 43.80 7.35 -9.45
C GLU A 205 42.33 7.78 -9.41
N THR A 206 41.59 7.20 -8.47
CA THR A 206 40.26 7.72 -8.10
C THR A 206 40.44 8.88 -7.14
N GLN A 207 39.72 9.96 -7.37
CA GLN A 207 39.79 11.19 -6.57
C GLN A 207 38.49 11.41 -5.83
N LEU A 208 38.56 11.71 -4.53
CA LEU A 208 37.43 12.28 -3.79
C LEU A 208 37.44 13.79 -3.99
N VAL A 209 36.36 14.36 -4.51
CA VAL A 209 36.28 15.76 -4.91
C VAL A 209 35.12 16.46 -4.22
N TYR A 210 35.39 17.62 -3.62
CA TYR A 210 34.39 18.49 -3.00
C TYR A 210 34.06 19.69 -3.88
N TYR A 211 32.78 19.82 -4.21
CA TYR A 211 32.18 20.96 -4.88
C TYR A 211 31.48 21.84 -3.86
N GLU A 212 32.05 23.01 -3.55
CA GLU A 212 31.47 23.98 -2.62
C GLU A 212 30.57 24.96 -3.41
N LEU A 213 29.33 25.10 -2.95
CA LEU A 213 28.41 26.13 -3.39
C LEU A 213 28.55 27.35 -2.47
N ASP A 214 29.13 28.43 -2.99
CA ASP A 214 29.14 29.70 -2.29
C ASP A 214 27.80 30.42 -2.50
N LEU A 215 26.95 30.46 -1.47
CA LEU A 215 25.63 31.09 -1.54
C LEU A 215 25.70 32.62 -1.67
N GLY A 216 26.79 33.25 -1.22
CA GLY A 216 26.98 34.69 -1.30
C GLY A 216 27.43 35.14 -2.69
N LEU A 217 28.39 34.41 -3.28
CA LEU A 217 28.91 34.67 -4.62
C LEU A 217 28.12 33.97 -5.73
N ASN A 218 27.20 33.07 -5.37
CA ASN A 218 26.31 32.33 -6.27
C ASN A 218 27.05 31.60 -7.40
N HIS A 219 28.12 30.88 -7.06
CA HIS A 219 28.87 30.03 -7.98
C HIS A 219 29.37 28.77 -7.27
N VAL A 220 29.71 27.75 -8.05
CA VAL A 220 30.22 26.47 -7.54
C VAL A 220 31.69 26.35 -7.90
N VAL A 221 32.51 25.94 -6.93
CA VAL A 221 33.94 25.71 -7.13
C VAL A 221 34.35 24.32 -6.68
N ARG A 222 35.29 23.72 -7.40
CA ARG A 222 36.01 22.53 -6.93
C ARG A 222 36.97 22.99 -5.83
N LYS A 223 36.57 22.82 -4.57
CA LYS A 223 37.24 23.40 -3.40
C LYS A 223 38.41 22.56 -2.92
N TRP A 224 38.22 21.25 -2.92
CA TRP A 224 39.15 20.29 -2.36
C TRP A 224 39.10 18.99 -3.16
N SER A 225 40.25 18.33 -3.30
CA SER A 225 40.31 16.97 -3.82
C SER A 225 41.53 16.23 -3.32
N GLU A 226 41.38 14.93 -3.12
CA GLU A 226 42.47 14.05 -2.67
C GLU A 226 42.35 12.67 -3.34
N PRO A 227 43.47 12.02 -3.70
CA PRO A 227 43.46 10.62 -4.12
C PRO A 227 42.89 9.70 -3.05
N VAL A 228 42.09 8.73 -3.48
CA VAL A 228 41.58 7.65 -2.64
C VAL A 228 41.87 6.31 -3.29
N ASP A 229 41.52 5.22 -2.59
CA ASP A 229 41.62 3.86 -3.12
C ASP A 229 40.98 3.77 -4.52
N SER A 230 41.72 3.22 -5.49
CA SER A 230 41.27 3.08 -6.87
C SER A 230 40.06 2.15 -7.03
N THR A 231 39.79 1.33 -6.01
CA THR A 231 38.62 0.44 -5.95
C THR A 231 37.38 1.09 -5.33
N ALA A 232 37.46 2.36 -4.89
CA ALA A 232 36.36 3.07 -4.27
C ALA A 232 35.15 3.20 -5.22
N SER A 233 33.97 2.78 -4.73
CA SER A 233 32.75 2.71 -5.53
C SER A 233 31.55 3.41 -4.91
N LEU A 234 31.53 3.61 -3.59
CA LEU A 234 30.41 4.25 -2.89
C LEU A 234 30.87 5.29 -1.87
N LEU A 235 30.04 6.31 -1.70
CA LEU A 235 30.13 7.31 -0.64
C LEU A 235 28.92 7.24 0.28
N PHE A 236 29.14 7.39 1.58
CA PHE A 236 28.07 7.61 2.56
C PHE A 236 28.31 8.90 3.34
N GLN A 237 27.26 9.70 3.47
CA GLN A 237 27.29 10.95 4.23
C GLN A 237 27.43 10.69 5.73
N VAL A 238 28.39 11.35 6.36
CA VAL A 238 28.51 11.41 7.83
C VAL A 238 27.79 12.66 8.35
N PRO A 239 27.02 12.57 9.46
CA PRO A 239 26.41 13.73 10.10
C PRO A 239 27.42 14.83 10.43
N GLY A 240 27.00 16.08 10.32
CA GLY A 240 27.87 17.23 10.57
C GLY A 240 27.23 18.35 11.37
N GLY A 241 28.02 19.41 11.60
CA GLY A 241 27.63 20.49 12.50
C GLY A 241 27.62 20.00 13.95
N ASN A 242 26.49 20.14 14.64
CA ASN A 242 26.37 19.71 16.03
C ASN A 242 26.10 18.20 16.18
N ASP A 243 25.79 17.52 15.08
CA ASP A 243 25.40 16.09 15.09
C ASP A 243 26.58 15.15 14.80
N GLY A 244 27.75 15.67 14.40
CA GLY A 244 28.92 14.87 14.03
C GLY A 244 30.01 15.66 13.29
N PRO A 245 31.08 14.99 12.83
CA PRO A 245 32.27 15.64 12.27
C PRO A 245 32.17 16.04 10.78
N SER A 246 31.02 15.83 10.12
CA SER A 246 30.87 15.91 8.66
C SER A 246 31.75 14.88 7.93
N GLY A 247 31.96 15.05 6.63
CA GLY A 247 32.77 14.15 5.81
C GLY A 247 31.99 12.98 5.22
N VAL A 248 32.74 12.01 4.69
CA VAL A 248 32.19 10.83 4.02
C VAL A 248 32.92 9.55 4.42
N LEU A 249 32.18 8.45 4.40
CA LEU A 249 32.77 7.12 4.31
C LEU A 249 32.99 6.78 2.83
N VAL A 250 34.24 6.52 2.45
CA VAL A 250 34.66 6.04 1.14
C VAL A 250 34.75 4.51 1.22
N CYS A 251 33.93 3.82 0.44
CA CYS A 251 33.87 2.35 0.42
C CYS A 251 34.46 1.81 -0.88
N GLY A 252 35.43 0.89 -0.77
CA GLY A 252 36.07 0.17 -1.88
C GLY A 252 36.20 -1.33 -1.60
N GLU A 253 37.14 -1.99 -2.26
CA GLU A 253 37.42 -3.42 -2.07
C GLU A 253 38.08 -3.66 -0.71
N GLU A 254 37.35 -4.30 0.21
CA GLU A 254 37.81 -4.56 1.59
C GLU A 254 38.30 -3.29 2.32
N ASN A 255 37.69 -2.15 1.99
CA ASN A 255 38.13 -0.85 2.48
C ASN A 255 36.92 0.02 2.82
N ILE A 256 36.80 0.42 4.09
CA ILE A 256 35.90 1.49 4.53
C ILE A 256 36.77 2.54 5.20
N THR A 257 36.78 3.73 4.63
CA THR A 257 37.65 4.80 5.07
C THR A 257 36.86 6.08 5.33
N TYR A 258 36.97 6.64 6.53
CA TYR A 258 36.53 8.01 6.79
C TYR A 258 37.54 9.00 6.19
N ARG A 259 37.05 9.91 5.35
CA ARG A 259 37.82 11.00 4.76
C ARG A 259 37.08 12.33 4.92
N HIS A 260 37.81 13.35 5.35
CA HIS A 260 37.34 14.72 5.35
C HIS A 260 38.51 15.69 5.20
N SER A 261 38.25 16.92 4.72
CA SER A 261 39.30 17.88 4.33
C SER A 261 40.10 18.46 5.50
N ASN A 262 39.61 18.32 6.74
CA ASN A 262 40.21 18.85 7.96
C ASN A 262 40.41 17.77 9.04
N GLN A 263 40.29 16.49 8.69
CA GLN A 263 40.48 15.38 9.60
C GLN A 263 41.53 14.44 9.04
N GLU A 264 42.18 13.71 9.94
CA GLU A 264 42.95 12.55 9.54
C GLU A 264 42.04 11.45 9.02
N ALA A 265 42.70 10.43 8.50
CA ALA A 265 42.16 9.52 7.53
C ALA A 265 42.11 8.14 8.21
N PHE A 266 40.91 7.61 8.49
CA PHE A 266 40.73 6.42 9.33
C PHE A 266 40.16 5.26 8.52
N ARG A 267 40.92 4.15 8.43
CA ARG A 267 40.58 2.99 7.60
C ARG A 267 40.26 1.77 8.45
N VAL A 268 39.24 1.02 8.05
CA VAL A 268 38.87 -0.29 8.62
C VAL A 268 38.61 -1.27 7.45
N PRO A 269 39.04 -2.54 7.55
CA PRO A 269 38.75 -3.54 6.53
C PRO A 269 37.32 -4.07 6.64
N ILE A 270 36.84 -4.71 5.56
CA ILE A 270 35.57 -5.44 5.57
C ILE A 270 35.85 -6.88 6.02
N PRO A 271 35.30 -7.37 7.15
CA PRO A 271 35.53 -8.75 7.59
C PRO A 271 35.09 -9.80 6.58
N ARG A 272 35.87 -10.87 6.46
CA ARG A 272 35.58 -12.00 5.57
C ARG A 272 34.77 -13.07 6.27
N ARG A 273 33.84 -13.71 5.57
CA ARG A 273 33.14 -14.89 6.10
C ARG A 273 34.14 -16.01 6.36
N ARG A 274 34.00 -16.66 7.51
CA ARG A 274 34.72 -17.89 7.84
C ARG A 274 33.75 -19.06 7.86
N GLY A 275 33.86 -19.92 6.86
CA GLY A 275 33.05 -21.12 6.72
C GLY A 275 33.78 -22.18 5.91
N ALA A 276 33.35 -23.44 6.00
CA ALA A 276 33.99 -24.55 5.29
C ALA A 276 33.90 -24.41 3.76
N THR A 277 32.88 -23.72 3.25
CA THR A 277 32.63 -23.50 1.81
C THR A 277 33.02 -22.10 1.33
N GLU A 278 33.46 -21.23 2.24
CA GLU A 278 33.81 -19.84 1.93
C GLU A 278 35.29 -19.74 1.54
N ASP A 279 35.58 -19.03 0.46
CA ASP A 279 36.97 -18.73 0.08
C ASP A 279 37.56 -17.72 1.09
N PRO A 280 38.58 -18.11 1.87
CA PRO A 280 39.18 -17.23 2.89
C PRO A 280 39.93 -16.03 2.27
N SER A 281 40.30 -16.12 0.99
CA SER A 281 41.02 -15.08 0.27
C SER A 281 40.12 -14.03 -0.39
N ARG A 282 38.82 -14.33 -0.55
CA ARG A 282 37.86 -13.47 -1.25
C ARG A 282 37.64 -12.17 -0.48
N LYS A 283 37.92 -11.05 -1.14
CA LYS A 283 37.57 -9.71 -0.68
C LYS A 283 36.14 -9.36 -1.08
N ARG A 284 35.55 -8.39 -0.38
CA ARG A 284 34.15 -7.99 -0.54
C ARG A 284 34.06 -6.48 -0.71
N THR A 285 33.00 -6.03 -1.38
CA THR A 285 32.66 -4.61 -1.52
C THR A 285 31.34 -4.30 -0.81
N ILE A 286 31.09 -3.02 -0.54
CA ILE A 286 29.80 -2.53 -0.05
C ILE A 286 28.89 -2.25 -1.26
N VAL A 287 27.64 -2.70 -1.19
CA VAL A 287 26.64 -2.53 -2.27
C VAL A 287 25.49 -1.60 -1.89
N SER A 288 25.21 -1.45 -0.60
CA SER A 288 24.17 -0.55 -0.08
C SER A 288 24.50 -0.16 1.35
N GLY A 289 23.87 0.89 1.85
CA GLY A 289 24.05 1.31 3.22
C GLY A 289 23.09 2.41 3.63
N VAL A 290 22.98 2.62 4.92
CA VAL A 290 22.10 3.62 5.52
C VAL A 290 22.77 4.22 6.74
N MET A 291 22.65 5.53 6.89
CA MET A 291 23.04 6.27 8.09
C MET A 291 21.79 6.58 8.92
N HIS A 292 21.88 6.38 10.23
CA HIS A 292 20.81 6.74 11.15
C HIS A 292 21.33 7.54 12.34
N LYS A 293 20.62 8.63 12.66
CA LYS A 293 20.85 9.46 13.84
C LYS A 293 19.84 9.11 14.92
N LEU A 294 20.32 8.70 16.09
CA LEU A 294 19.48 8.43 17.25
C LEU A 294 18.97 9.76 17.83
N LYS A 295 17.76 9.73 18.39
CA LYS A 295 17.19 10.89 19.07
C LYS A 295 17.71 10.96 20.51
N GLY A 296 18.02 12.17 20.98
CA GLY A 296 18.26 12.44 22.39
C GLY A 296 19.74 12.55 22.80
N SER A 297 20.67 12.27 21.89
CA SER A 297 22.11 12.40 22.15
C SER A 297 22.81 13.00 20.92
N ALA A 298 23.47 14.14 21.09
CA ALA A 298 24.32 14.72 20.06
C ALA A 298 25.47 13.76 19.74
N GLY A 299 25.81 13.58 18.46
CA GLY A 299 26.85 12.63 18.04
C GLY A 299 26.44 11.15 18.03
N ALA A 300 25.23 10.79 18.47
CA ALA A 300 24.77 9.40 18.45
C ALA A 300 24.23 9.01 17.06
N PHE A 301 25.11 8.49 16.21
CA PHE A 301 24.75 7.96 14.90
C PHE A 301 25.50 6.67 14.61
N PHE A 302 24.95 5.87 13.70
CA PHE A 302 25.60 4.66 13.20
C PHE A 302 25.23 4.45 11.73
N PHE A 303 25.98 3.57 11.08
CA PHE A 303 25.69 3.11 9.74
C PHE A 303 25.39 1.62 9.78
N LEU A 304 24.49 1.17 8.90
CA LEU A 304 24.45 -0.22 8.48
C LEU A 304 24.94 -0.26 7.03
N LEU A 305 26.10 -0.86 6.81
CA LEU A 305 26.69 -1.05 5.48
C LEU A 305 26.57 -2.51 5.08
N GLN A 306 26.05 -2.77 3.88
CA GLN A 306 25.78 -4.11 3.39
C GLN A 306 26.80 -4.53 2.34
N THR A 307 27.38 -5.71 2.52
CA THR A 307 28.28 -6.34 1.54
C THR A 307 27.52 -6.99 0.38
N GLU A 308 28.23 -7.33 -0.69
CA GLU A 308 27.69 -8.09 -1.83
C GLU A 308 27.09 -9.46 -1.47
N ASP A 309 27.49 -10.07 -0.35
CA ASP A 309 26.93 -11.34 0.14
C ASP A 309 25.67 -11.14 1.02
N GLY A 310 25.26 -9.89 1.25
CA GLY A 310 24.08 -9.50 2.04
C GLY A 310 24.34 -9.24 3.53
N ASP A 311 25.59 -9.41 3.99
CA ASP A 311 25.97 -9.18 5.38
C ASP A 311 25.97 -7.69 5.71
N MET A 312 25.25 -7.30 6.76
CA MET A 312 25.25 -5.93 7.28
C MET A 312 26.24 -5.79 8.42
N PHE A 313 27.03 -4.73 8.35
CA PHE A 313 27.95 -4.32 9.39
C PHE A 313 27.50 -3.00 9.98
N LYS A 314 27.45 -2.94 11.31
CA LYS A 314 27.30 -1.69 12.06
C LYS A 314 28.64 -0.97 12.06
N VAL A 315 28.65 0.26 11.58
CA VAL A 315 29.83 1.13 11.61
C VAL A 315 29.54 2.34 12.48
N THR A 316 30.47 2.68 13.37
CA THR A 316 30.37 3.82 14.29
C THR A 316 31.68 4.61 14.29
N ILE A 317 31.59 5.91 14.58
CA ILE A 317 32.73 6.81 14.68
C ILE A 317 32.84 7.28 16.13
N ASP A 318 33.98 7.03 16.76
CA ASP A 318 34.26 7.59 18.08
C ASP A 318 35.05 8.89 17.92
N MET A 319 34.65 9.91 18.64
CA MET A 319 35.32 11.22 18.69
C MET A 319 36.24 11.29 19.91
N VAL A 320 37.27 12.14 19.86
CA VAL A 320 38.14 12.39 21.01
C VAL A 320 37.33 13.11 22.09
N GLU A 321 37.48 12.71 23.35
CA GLU A 321 36.85 13.37 24.51
C GLU A 321 37.79 14.41 25.13
N ASP A 322 37.24 15.52 25.62
CA ASP A 322 37.98 16.51 26.40
C ASP A 322 38.15 16.10 27.87
N GLU A 323 38.89 16.91 28.66
CA GLU A 323 39.14 16.64 30.09
C GLU A 323 37.85 16.60 30.94
N GLU A 324 36.73 17.14 30.43
CA GLU A 324 35.42 17.15 31.08
C GLU A 324 34.50 16.00 30.60
N GLY A 325 34.97 15.16 29.68
CA GLY A 325 34.24 14.02 29.12
C GLY A 325 33.27 14.37 27.99
N ASN A 326 33.37 15.58 27.41
CA ASN A 326 32.58 15.97 26.23
C ASN A 326 33.30 15.57 24.95
N THR A 327 32.54 15.12 23.95
CA THR A 327 33.09 14.80 22.63
C THR A 327 33.54 16.08 21.91
N THR A 328 34.81 16.12 21.53
CA THR A 328 35.37 17.12 20.62
C THR A 328 34.94 16.86 19.17
N GLY A 329 35.24 17.79 18.25
CA GLY A 329 35.00 17.60 16.82
C GLY A 329 36.06 16.73 16.12
N GLU A 330 37.08 16.24 16.82
CA GLU A 330 38.16 15.43 16.26
C GLU A 330 37.81 13.94 16.29
N VAL A 331 38.00 13.24 15.17
CA VAL A 331 37.73 11.80 15.08
C VAL A 331 38.88 11.03 15.71
N ARG A 332 38.56 10.05 16.56
CA ARG A 332 39.54 9.18 17.21
C ARG A 332 39.73 7.86 16.47
N ARG A 333 38.62 7.19 16.12
CA ARG A 333 38.63 5.87 15.47
C ARG A 333 37.33 5.58 14.75
N LEU A 334 37.43 4.72 13.74
CA LEU A 334 36.30 4.08 13.09
C LEU A 334 36.18 2.65 13.61
N LYS A 335 34.96 2.17 13.88
CA LYS A 335 34.69 0.81 14.36
C LYS A 335 33.74 0.09 13.42
N ILE A 336 33.97 -1.19 13.19
CA ILE A 336 33.07 -2.08 12.43
C ILE A 336 32.74 -3.32 13.26
N LYS A 337 31.47 -3.70 13.22
CA LYS A 337 30.95 -4.87 13.92
C LYS A 337 29.90 -5.56 13.06
N TYR A 338 29.90 -6.89 13.02
CA TYR A 338 28.89 -7.63 12.29
C TYR A 338 27.52 -7.47 12.97
N PHE A 339 26.50 -7.15 12.18
CA PHE A 339 25.16 -6.87 12.69
C PHE A 339 24.22 -8.06 12.45
N ASP A 340 23.81 -8.27 11.19
CA ASP A 340 22.95 -9.38 10.76
C ASP A 340 23.08 -9.56 9.24
N THR A 341 22.59 -10.68 8.70
CA THR A 341 22.56 -10.94 7.26
C THR A 341 21.14 -10.85 6.71
N VAL A 342 20.92 -9.98 5.73
CA VAL A 342 19.65 -9.82 5.01
C VAL A 342 19.87 -9.92 3.51
N PRO A 343 18.82 -10.07 2.68
CA PRO A 343 19.00 -10.06 1.24
C PRO A 343 19.71 -8.80 0.72
N ALA A 344 20.59 -8.95 -0.28
CA ALA A 344 21.27 -7.84 -0.93
C ALA A 344 20.24 -6.81 -1.45
N ALA A 345 20.40 -5.56 -1.03
CA ALA A 345 19.44 -4.49 -1.23
C ALA A 345 19.93 -3.45 -2.25
N SER A 346 19.00 -2.83 -2.97
CA SER A 346 19.23 -1.58 -3.70
C SER A 346 19.14 -0.38 -2.76
N SER A 347 18.31 -0.46 -1.72
CA SER A 347 18.18 0.58 -0.70
C SER A 347 17.79 -0.01 0.66
N LEU A 348 18.39 0.54 1.70
CA LEU A 348 18.06 0.27 3.11
C LEU A 348 17.46 1.54 3.72
N CYS A 349 16.38 1.42 4.47
CA CYS A 349 15.74 2.55 5.14
C CYS A 349 15.47 2.21 6.61
N ILE A 350 16.11 2.92 7.54
CA ILE A 350 15.85 2.81 8.98
C ILE A 350 14.79 3.83 9.39
N LEU A 351 13.68 3.34 9.92
CA LEU A 351 12.57 4.14 10.40
C LEU A 351 12.75 4.49 11.88
N LYS A 352 12.32 5.70 12.26
CA LYS A 352 12.33 6.19 13.66
C LYS A 352 11.42 5.37 14.58
N SER A 353 10.52 4.56 14.02
CA SER A 353 9.68 3.62 14.75
C SER A 353 10.40 2.31 15.11
N GLY A 354 11.68 2.15 14.77
CA GLY A 354 12.44 0.93 15.07
C GLY A 354 12.25 -0.18 14.05
N PHE A 355 12.11 0.17 12.77
CA PHE A 355 11.98 -0.80 11.67
C PHE A 355 13.05 -0.57 10.59
N LEU A 356 13.40 -1.64 9.87
CA LEU A 356 14.28 -1.63 8.72
C LEU A 356 13.51 -2.12 7.49
N TYR A 357 13.36 -1.25 6.49
CA TYR A 357 12.85 -1.63 5.18
C TYR A 357 14.00 -1.97 4.24
N VAL A 358 13.97 -3.18 3.67
CA VAL A 358 15.00 -3.73 2.79
C VAL A 358 14.42 -3.91 1.39
N ALA A 359 14.71 -2.96 0.49
CA ALA A 359 14.40 -3.07 -0.92
C ALA A 359 15.41 -4.02 -1.59
N SER A 360 15.11 -5.32 -1.58
CA SER A 360 15.97 -6.34 -2.20
C SER A 360 16.20 -6.05 -3.69
N GLN A 361 17.43 -6.24 -4.18
CA GLN A 361 17.76 -6.13 -5.61
C GLN A 361 16.99 -7.15 -6.44
N PHE A 362 16.77 -8.34 -5.89
CA PHE A 362 16.04 -9.45 -6.51
C PHE A 362 15.20 -10.18 -5.45
N GLY A 363 14.09 -10.79 -5.86
CA GLY A 363 13.15 -11.49 -4.99
C GLY A 363 12.28 -10.53 -4.16
N ASN A 364 11.55 -11.09 -3.19
CA ASN A 364 10.70 -10.34 -2.26
C ASN A 364 11.48 -9.27 -1.52
N PHE A 365 10.81 -8.17 -1.18
CA PHE A 365 11.33 -7.22 -0.19
C PHE A 365 11.11 -7.74 1.22
N SER A 366 11.77 -7.13 2.18
CA SER A 366 11.69 -7.56 3.58
C SER A 366 11.54 -6.35 4.48
N PHE A 367 10.63 -6.47 5.43
CA PHE A 367 10.40 -5.48 6.47
C PHE A 367 10.74 -6.14 7.80
N TYR A 368 11.68 -5.54 8.52
CA TYR A 368 12.19 -6.06 9.79
C TYR A 368 11.91 -5.07 10.92
N GLN A 369 11.75 -5.59 12.12
CA GLN A 369 11.74 -4.83 13.37
C GLN A 369 13.09 -4.98 14.07
N PHE A 370 13.62 -3.91 14.66
CA PHE A 370 14.82 -3.98 15.51
C PHE A 370 14.44 -4.52 16.89
N GLU A 371 15.11 -5.61 17.30
CA GLU A 371 15.01 -6.15 18.66
C GLU A 371 16.05 -5.52 19.57
N LYS A 372 17.30 -5.42 19.08
CA LYS A 372 18.43 -4.78 19.75
C LYS A 372 19.30 -4.02 18.72
N LEU A 373 20.15 -3.12 19.21
CA LEU A 373 21.03 -2.29 18.37
C LEU A 373 22.43 -2.90 18.17
N GLY A 374 22.68 -4.11 18.66
CA GLY A 374 23.97 -4.81 18.51
C GLY A 374 25.12 -4.21 19.32
N ASP A 375 24.83 -3.56 20.45
CA ASP A 375 25.85 -2.97 21.33
C ASP A 375 26.37 -3.96 22.39
N ASP A 376 25.47 -4.75 23.00
CA ASP A 376 25.78 -5.67 24.11
C ASP A 376 25.75 -7.15 23.67
N ASP A 377 26.73 -7.57 22.85
CA ASP A 377 26.89 -8.97 22.45
C ASP A 377 28.37 -9.38 22.40
N GLU A 378 28.62 -10.69 22.21
CA GLU A 378 29.97 -11.26 22.11
C GLU A 378 30.56 -11.16 20.68
N GLU A 379 29.99 -10.32 19.80
CA GLU A 379 30.50 -10.15 18.44
C GLU A 379 31.84 -9.41 18.42
N LEU A 380 32.70 -9.83 17.48
CA LEU A 380 34.00 -9.22 17.28
C LEU A 380 33.86 -7.82 16.68
N GLU A 381 34.47 -6.85 17.36
CA GLU A 381 34.60 -5.47 16.89
C GLU A 381 36.03 -5.22 16.41
N PHE A 382 36.18 -4.54 15.27
CA PHE A 382 37.46 -4.15 14.70
C PHE A 382 37.53 -2.63 14.59
N THR A 383 38.69 -2.04 14.87
CA THR A 383 38.87 -0.59 14.91
C THR A 383 39.99 -0.13 14.00
N SER A 384 39.98 1.13 13.58
CA SER A 384 41.00 1.71 12.71
C SER A 384 42.41 1.78 13.32
N ASP A 385 42.54 1.62 14.64
CA ASP A 385 43.83 1.66 15.33
C ASP A 385 44.80 0.56 14.84
N ASP A 386 44.25 -0.59 14.42
CA ASP A 386 45.01 -1.79 14.08
C ASP A 386 45.27 -1.95 12.57
N PHE A 387 44.81 -0.99 11.74
CA PHE A 387 44.89 -1.10 10.28
C PHE A 387 45.54 0.13 9.64
N PRO A 388 46.38 -0.08 8.61
CA PRO A 388 47.02 1.02 7.93
C PRO A 388 45.99 1.84 7.12
N VAL A 389 46.24 3.14 7.08
CA VAL A 389 45.45 4.12 6.32
C VAL A 389 45.67 3.99 4.80
N ASP A 390 46.89 3.65 4.41
CA ASP A 390 47.25 3.37 3.03
C ASP A 390 46.60 2.06 2.57
N ALA A 391 45.84 2.13 1.48
CA ALA A 391 45.14 0.98 0.91
C ALA A 391 46.09 -0.09 0.35
N GLN A 392 47.33 0.28 -0.02
CA GLN A 392 48.34 -0.64 -0.55
C GLN A 392 49.21 -1.27 0.55
N ALA A 393 49.15 -0.75 1.77
CA ALA A 393 49.91 -1.29 2.89
C ALA A 393 49.36 -2.67 3.30
N SER A 394 50.27 -3.61 3.56
CA SER A 394 49.91 -4.96 3.98
C SER A 394 49.30 -4.95 5.39
N TYR A 395 48.23 -5.73 5.59
CA TYR A 395 47.62 -5.95 6.89
C TYR A 395 47.13 -7.40 7.01
N THR A 396 46.79 -7.84 8.22
CA THR A 396 46.27 -9.20 8.46
C THR A 396 44.75 -9.22 8.21
N PRO A 397 44.23 -10.09 7.32
CA PRO A 397 42.79 -10.19 7.08
C PRO A 397 42.03 -10.59 8.35
N VAL A 398 40.85 -10.00 8.52
CA VAL A 398 39.95 -10.29 9.63
C VAL A 398 38.73 -11.08 9.18
N TYR A 399 38.17 -11.85 10.10
CA TYR A 399 37.12 -12.83 9.80
C TYR A 399 35.98 -12.74 10.82
N PHE A 400 34.78 -13.09 10.37
CA PHE A 400 33.60 -13.24 11.21
C PHE A 400 32.82 -14.51 10.82
N TYR A 401 31.91 -14.94 11.68
CA TYR A 401 31.05 -16.10 11.44
C TYR A 401 29.61 -15.62 11.24
N PRO A 402 29.04 -15.75 10.02
CA PRO A 402 27.62 -15.47 9.81
C PRO A 402 26.74 -16.34 10.69
N ARG A 403 25.65 -15.77 11.19
CA ARG A 403 24.67 -16.45 12.05
C ARG A 403 23.23 -16.03 11.67
N PRO A 404 22.21 -16.74 12.18
CA PRO A 404 20.81 -16.31 12.04
C PRO A 404 20.57 -14.91 12.62
N LEU A 405 19.40 -14.34 12.33
CA LEU A 405 19.07 -13.00 12.81
C LEU A 405 19.03 -12.97 14.35
N GLU A 406 19.73 -12.00 14.94
CA GLU A 406 19.67 -11.71 16.38
C GLU A 406 19.23 -10.28 16.69
N ASN A 407 19.55 -9.33 15.83
CA ASN A 407 19.22 -7.93 16.04
C ASN A 407 17.92 -7.53 15.35
N LEU A 408 17.47 -8.34 14.38
CA LEU A 408 16.29 -8.09 13.56
C LEU A 408 15.29 -9.25 13.61
N VAL A 409 14.01 -8.91 13.59
CA VAL A 409 12.91 -9.88 13.42
C VAL A 409 12.17 -9.57 12.13
N LEU A 410 12.01 -10.56 11.25
CA LEU A 410 11.23 -10.40 10.02
C LEU A 410 9.75 -10.27 10.37
N VAL A 411 9.14 -9.13 10.05
CA VAL A 411 7.70 -8.89 10.28
C VAL A 411 6.88 -9.12 9.02
N GLU A 412 7.42 -8.78 7.84
CA GLU A 412 6.71 -8.98 6.56
C GLU A 412 7.67 -9.32 5.42
N SER A 413 7.28 -10.30 4.60
CA SER A 413 7.90 -10.57 3.30
C SER A 413 6.99 -10.03 2.19
N ILE A 414 7.40 -8.93 1.55
CA ILE A 414 6.57 -8.23 0.57
C ILE A 414 6.78 -8.89 -0.80
N PRO A 415 5.71 -9.41 -1.45
CA PRO A 415 5.82 -10.11 -2.72
C PRO A 415 6.43 -9.23 -3.83
N SER A 416 7.48 -9.73 -4.47
CA SER A 416 8.04 -9.15 -5.70
C SER A 416 8.31 -10.25 -6.73
N MET A 417 8.09 -9.93 -8.00
CA MET A 417 8.34 -10.83 -9.12
C MET A 417 9.64 -10.50 -9.84
N ASN A 418 10.47 -9.63 -9.29
CA ASN A 418 11.76 -9.28 -9.86
C ASN A 418 12.84 -10.33 -9.51
N PRO A 419 13.71 -10.75 -10.44
CA PRO A 419 13.56 -10.65 -11.88
C PRO A 419 12.54 -11.67 -12.38
N LEU A 420 11.67 -11.28 -13.30
CA LEU A 420 10.73 -12.18 -13.96
C LEU A 420 11.41 -12.79 -15.17
N LEU A 421 11.68 -14.09 -15.14
CA LEU A 421 12.47 -14.77 -16.17
C LEU A 421 11.62 -15.26 -17.34
N ASP A 422 10.49 -15.91 -17.04
CA ASP A 422 9.52 -16.38 -18.03
C ASP A 422 8.11 -16.44 -17.40
N CYS A 423 7.10 -16.38 -18.25
CA CYS A 423 5.71 -16.60 -17.88
C CYS A 423 4.97 -17.46 -18.92
N LYS A 424 4.06 -18.32 -18.43
CA LYS A 424 3.16 -19.13 -19.25
C LYS A 424 1.74 -18.95 -18.76
N ILE A 425 0.83 -18.73 -19.72
CA ILE A 425 -0.60 -18.67 -19.45
C ILE A 425 -1.17 -20.05 -19.78
N ALA A 426 -1.73 -20.71 -18.77
CA ALA A 426 -2.35 -22.02 -18.91
C ALA A 426 -3.53 -22.13 -17.94
N ASN A 427 -4.53 -22.92 -18.31
CA ASN A 427 -5.64 -23.24 -17.41
C ASN A 427 -5.49 -24.71 -16.96
N LEU A 428 -4.91 -24.91 -15.77
CA LEU A 428 -4.68 -26.26 -15.24
C LEU A 428 -5.77 -26.69 -14.24
N THR A 429 -6.60 -25.75 -13.77
CA THR A 429 -7.61 -26.00 -12.74
C THR A 429 -9.03 -26.12 -13.30
N GLY A 430 -9.25 -25.76 -14.58
CA GLY A 430 -10.59 -25.72 -15.17
C GLY A 430 -11.44 -24.54 -14.70
N GLU A 431 -10.84 -23.55 -14.03
CA GLU A 431 -11.49 -22.27 -13.70
C GLU A 431 -11.86 -21.49 -14.98
N ASP A 432 -12.80 -20.56 -14.90
CA ASP A 432 -13.21 -19.77 -16.08
C ASP A 432 -12.05 -18.93 -16.66
N ALA A 433 -11.14 -18.47 -15.79
CA ALA A 433 -9.98 -17.66 -16.17
C ALA A 433 -8.69 -18.51 -16.10
N PRO A 434 -7.82 -18.45 -17.14
CA PRO A 434 -6.53 -19.12 -17.07
C PRO A 434 -5.62 -18.45 -16.03
N GLN A 435 -4.70 -19.22 -15.48
CA GLN A 435 -3.69 -18.73 -14.55
C GLN A 435 -2.42 -18.30 -15.30
N ILE A 436 -1.65 -17.41 -14.67
CA ILE A 436 -0.32 -17.02 -15.16
C ILE A 436 0.72 -17.68 -14.25
N TYR A 437 1.44 -18.65 -14.79
CA TYR A 437 2.55 -19.32 -14.12
C TYR A 437 3.84 -18.58 -14.44
N THR A 438 4.63 -18.27 -13.42
CA THR A 438 5.85 -17.47 -13.56
C THR A 438 6.99 -18.04 -12.76
N ILE A 439 8.21 -17.85 -13.26
CA ILE A 439 9.45 -18.15 -12.55
C ILE A 439 10.21 -16.84 -12.33
N CYS A 440 10.55 -16.56 -11.08
CA CYS A 440 11.19 -15.31 -10.70
C CYS A 440 12.13 -15.46 -9.49
N GLY A 441 12.86 -14.40 -9.15
CA GLY A 441 13.84 -14.40 -8.06
C GLY A 441 15.20 -14.96 -8.48
N ASN A 442 16.17 -14.95 -7.57
CA ASN A 442 17.55 -15.39 -7.83
C ASN A 442 18.07 -16.35 -6.75
N GLY A 443 19.01 -17.22 -7.12
CA GLY A 443 19.67 -18.14 -6.21
C GLY A 443 18.67 -19.01 -5.42
N ALA A 444 18.92 -19.18 -4.12
CA ALA A 444 18.01 -19.93 -3.23
C ALA A 444 16.67 -19.20 -2.96
N ARG A 445 16.54 -17.93 -3.37
CA ARG A 445 15.34 -17.10 -3.22
C ARG A 445 14.49 -17.07 -4.49
N SER A 446 14.81 -17.91 -5.48
CA SER A 446 13.95 -18.12 -6.65
C SER A 446 12.64 -18.78 -6.26
N THR A 447 11.55 -18.38 -6.93
CA THR A 447 10.19 -18.84 -6.66
C THR A 447 9.46 -19.15 -7.97
N PHE A 448 8.62 -20.19 -7.95
CA PHE A 448 7.59 -20.43 -8.96
C PHE A 448 6.27 -19.90 -8.41
N ARG A 449 5.60 -19.00 -9.15
CA ARG A 449 4.37 -18.35 -8.70
C ARG A 449 3.24 -18.55 -9.69
N THR A 450 2.07 -18.85 -9.14
CA THR A 450 0.81 -18.91 -9.87
C THR A 450 0.02 -17.65 -9.57
N LEU A 451 -0.20 -16.80 -10.57
CA LEU A 451 -1.10 -15.66 -10.44
C LEU A 451 -2.49 -16.06 -10.89
N LYS A 452 -3.46 -15.85 -9.99
CA LYS A 452 -4.89 -16.00 -10.29
C LYS A 452 -5.53 -14.62 -10.27
N HIS A 453 -6.46 -14.37 -11.19
CA HIS A 453 -7.30 -13.19 -11.09
C HIS A 453 -8.35 -13.41 -10.01
N GLY A 454 -8.15 -12.78 -8.85
CA GLY A 454 -9.11 -12.75 -7.76
C GLY A 454 -8.58 -12.01 -6.54
N LEU A 455 -9.48 -11.65 -5.63
CA LEU A 455 -9.13 -11.13 -4.31
C LEU A 455 -8.81 -12.29 -3.36
N GLU A 456 -7.76 -12.11 -2.57
CA GLU A 456 -7.42 -13.03 -1.50
C GLU A 456 -8.46 -12.92 -0.36
N ILE A 457 -8.88 -14.07 0.17
CA ILE A 457 -9.81 -14.17 1.30
C ILE A 457 -9.13 -15.00 2.38
N ASN A 458 -9.20 -14.51 3.62
CA ASN A 458 -8.75 -15.26 4.78
C ASN A 458 -9.96 -15.86 5.50
N GLU A 459 -10.07 -17.19 5.50
CA GLU A 459 -11.14 -17.91 6.19
C GLU A 459 -10.83 -17.98 7.69
N ILE A 460 -11.75 -17.49 8.53
CA ILE A 460 -11.55 -17.43 9.98
C ILE A 460 -12.05 -18.72 10.64
N VAL A 461 -13.30 -19.13 10.33
CA VAL A 461 -13.96 -20.31 10.89
C VAL A 461 -14.76 -21.00 9.81
N SER A 462 -14.86 -22.34 9.89
CA SER A 462 -15.90 -23.08 9.18
C SER A 462 -16.54 -24.13 10.08
N SER A 463 -17.87 -24.23 9.97
CA SER A 463 -18.69 -25.11 10.81
C SER A 463 -19.70 -25.87 9.95
N GLU A 464 -19.83 -27.17 10.20
CA GLU A 464 -20.83 -28.02 9.54
C GLU A 464 -22.19 -27.87 10.21
N LEU A 465 -23.23 -27.75 9.40
CA LEU A 465 -24.61 -27.57 9.82
C LEU A 465 -25.40 -28.88 9.65
N PRO A 466 -26.46 -29.11 10.44
CA PRO A 466 -27.25 -30.34 10.38
C PRO A 466 -28.04 -30.52 9.07
N GLY A 467 -28.11 -29.47 8.24
CA GLY A 467 -28.78 -29.47 6.95
C GLY A 467 -28.22 -28.39 6.04
N ILE A 468 -28.78 -28.27 4.83
CA ILE A 468 -28.39 -27.26 3.85
C ILE A 468 -29.21 -25.98 4.13
N PRO A 469 -28.62 -24.91 4.70
CA PRO A 469 -29.30 -23.63 4.82
C PRO A 469 -29.53 -23.00 3.43
N SER A 470 -30.59 -22.20 3.31
CA SER A 470 -30.91 -21.43 2.12
C SER A 470 -30.51 -19.95 2.21
N ALA A 471 -30.36 -19.42 3.43
CA ALA A 471 -29.99 -18.03 3.68
C ALA A 471 -29.37 -17.83 5.07
N VAL A 472 -28.59 -16.77 5.23
CA VAL A 472 -27.95 -16.37 6.50
C VAL A 472 -28.04 -14.85 6.70
N TRP A 473 -28.27 -14.42 7.94
CA TRP A 473 -28.20 -13.01 8.36
C TRP A 473 -27.45 -12.89 9.68
N THR A 474 -26.87 -11.73 9.92
CA THR A 474 -26.35 -11.34 11.24
C THR A 474 -27.14 -10.16 11.76
N LEU A 475 -27.34 -10.12 13.08
CA LEU A 475 -28.15 -9.11 13.73
C LEU A 475 -27.49 -8.66 15.03
N LYS A 476 -27.52 -7.36 15.27
CA LYS A 476 -27.28 -6.74 16.57
C LYS A 476 -28.58 -6.75 17.38
N LEU A 477 -28.49 -6.80 18.72
CA LEU A 477 -29.66 -6.62 19.57
C LEU A 477 -30.04 -5.15 19.68
N ASN A 478 -29.03 -4.28 19.70
CA ASN A 478 -29.21 -2.85 19.73
C ASN A 478 -28.34 -2.13 18.70
N ARG A 479 -28.84 -1.05 18.13
CA ARG A 479 -28.11 -0.24 17.14
C ARG A 479 -26.81 0.35 17.69
N SER A 480 -26.76 0.61 18.99
CA SER A 480 -25.58 1.16 19.68
C SER A 480 -24.49 0.11 19.94
N GLU A 481 -24.78 -1.18 19.76
CA GLU A 481 -23.78 -2.24 19.94
C GLU A 481 -22.76 -2.26 18.79
N GLN A 482 -21.50 -2.51 19.15
CA GLN A 482 -20.43 -2.60 18.16
C GLN A 482 -20.52 -3.91 17.36
N TYR A 483 -20.82 -5.02 18.05
CA TYR A 483 -20.77 -6.38 17.49
C TYR A 483 -22.16 -6.97 17.25
N ASP A 484 -22.22 -7.89 16.30
CA ASP A 484 -23.42 -8.70 16.05
C ASP A 484 -23.61 -9.70 17.19
N ALA A 485 -24.87 -9.97 17.55
CA ALA A 485 -25.24 -10.85 18.63
C ALA A 485 -25.83 -12.19 18.14
N TYR A 486 -26.52 -12.18 16.99
CA TYR A 486 -27.14 -13.37 16.41
C TYR A 486 -26.69 -13.65 14.98
N ILE A 487 -26.60 -14.94 14.66
CA ILE A 487 -26.55 -15.48 13.30
C ILE A 487 -27.86 -16.25 13.07
N VAL A 488 -28.66 -15.81 12.10
CA VAL A 488 -29.95 -16.43 11.76
C VAL A 488 -29.78 -17.23 10.47
N LEU A 489 -30.03 -18.54 10.53
CA LEU A 489 -29.95 -19.47 9.41
C LEU A 489 -31.36 -19.94 9.04
N SER A 490 -31.74 -19.76 7.77
CA SER A 490 -33.01 -20.26 7.25
C SER A 490 -32.79 -21.57 6.50
N PHE A 491 -33.64 -22.55 6.78
CA PHE A 491 -33.74 -23.84 6.08
C PHE A 491 -35.10 -23.94 5.42
N THR A 492 -35.28 -24.89 4.50
CA THR A 492 -36.57 -25.06 3.80
C THR A 492 -37.77 -25.24 4.74
N ASN A 493 -37.56 -25.85 5.92
CA ASN A 493 -38.62 -26.22 6.85
C ASN A 493 -38.47 -25.57 8.24
N GLY A 494 -37.54 -24.64 8.44
CA GLY A 494 -37.28 -24.08 9.77
C GLY A 494 -36.22 -22.99 9.78
N THR A 495 -36.00 -22.42 10.95
CA THR A 495 -34.98 -21.39 11.20
C THR A 495 -34.17 -21.79 12.43
N LEU A 496 -32.85 -21.66 12.34
CA LEU A 496 -31.91 -21.85 13.44
C LEU A 496 -31.31 -20.49 13.79
N VAL A 497 -31.26 -20.17 15.09
CA VAL A 497 -30.64 -18.94 15.58
C VAL A 497 -29.46 -19.32 16.46
N LEU A 498 -28.31 -18.75 16.16
CA LEU A 498 -27.08 -18.95 16.92
C LEU A 498 -26.69 -17.63 17.58
N SER A 499 -26.21 -17.66 18.83
CA SER A 499 -25.59 -16.50 19.47
C SER A 499 -24.10 -16.41 19.17
N ILE A 500 -23.60 -15.18 19.12
CA ILE A 500 -22.19 -14.86 18.97
C ILE A 500 -21.63 -14.54 20.35
N GLY A 501 -20.74 -15.39 20.86
CA GLY A 501 -20.01 -15.21 22.12
C GLY A 501 -18.58 -15.75 22.00
N GLU A 502 -18.01 -16.26 23.10
CA GLU A 502 -16.73 -16.99 23.05
C GLU A 502 -16.82 -18.25 22.17
N THR A 503 -18.00 -18.89 22.19
CA THR A 503 -18.37 -19.98 21.30
C THR A 503 -19.74 -19.70 20.69
N VAL A 504 -20.00 -20.29 19.53
CA VAL A 504 -21.27 -20.15 18.84
C VAL A 504 -22.23 -21.22 19.35
N GLU A 505 -23.34 -20.82 19.95
CA GLU A 505 -24.32 -21.72 20.57
C GLU A 505 -25.73 -21.51 19.98
N GLU A 506 -26.54 -22.56 19.95
CA GLU A 506 -27.95 -22.47 19.53
C GLU A 506 -28.82 -21.81 20.61
N VAL A 507 -29.64 -20.84 20.20
CA VAL A 507 -30.51 -20.07 21.09
C VAL A 507 -31.97 -20.28 20.73
N SER A 508 -32.74 -20.81 21.69
CA SER A 508 -34.17 -21.09 21.53
C SER A 508 -35.11 -19.97 22.01
N ASP A 509 -34.63 -19.04 22.84
CA ASP A 509 -35.42 -17.97 23.47
C ASP A 509 -35.28 -16.60 22.76
N SER A 510 -34.73 -16.58 21.54
CA SER A 510 -34.54 -15.37 20.72
C SER A 510 -35.83 -14.68 20.28
N GLY A 511 -37.00 -15.33 20.44
CA GLY A 511 -38.30 -14.84 19.96
C GLY A 511 -38.60 -15.16 18.48
N PHE A 512 -37.59 -15.60 17.73
CA PHE A 512 -37.76 -16.07 16.35
C PHE A 512 -38.59 -17.35 16.30
N LEU A 513 -39.40 -17.49 15.26
CA LEU A 513 -40.15 -18.71 14.99
C LEU A 513 -39.24 -19.70 14.27
N THR A 514 -38.80 -20.74 14.98
CA THR A 514 -37.89 -21.78 14.47
C THR A 514 -38.58 -22.81 13.56
N SER A 515 -39.91 -22.91 13.62
CA SER A 515 -40.69 -23.91 12.87
C SER A 515 -41.03 -23.50 11.42
N VAL A 516 -40.56 -22.34 10.96
CA VAL A 516 -40.82 -21.83 9.60
C VAL A 516 -39.53 -21.28 8.98
N PRO A 517 -39.40 -21.27 7.65
CA PRO A 517 -38.31 -20.58 6.99
C PRO A 517 -38.41 -19.07 7.21
N THR A 518 -37.25 -18.43 7.35
CA THR A 518 -37.11 -16.97 7.36
C THR A 518 -36.75 -16.46 5.97
N LEU A 519 -37.41 -15.39 5.52
CA LEU A 519 -37.19 -14.72 4.24
C LEU A 519 -36.34 -13.46 4.37
N ALA A 520 -36.48 -12.75 5.48
CA ALA A 520 -35.65 -11.59 5.83
C ALA A 520 -35.58 -11.48 7.36
N ALA A 521 -34.41 -11.09 7.86
CA ALA A 521 -34.20 -10.76 9.26
C ALA A 521 -33.42 -9.44 9.35
N GLN A 522 -33.84 -8.54 10.23
CA GLN A 522 -33.27 -7.19 10.33
C GLN A 522 -33.47 -6.59 11.72
N LEU A 523 -32.52 -5.78 12.17
CA LEU A 523 -32.73 -4.85 13.28
C LEU A 523 -33.46 -3.60 12.76
N LEU A 524 -34.70 -3.42 13.22
CA LEU A 524 -35.57 -2.28 12.99
C LEU A 524 -35.47 -1.30 14.18
N GLY A 525 -35.22 -0.02 13.87
CA GLY A 525 -35.06 1.02 14.88
C GLY A 525 -33.83 0.79 15.75
N ASP A 526 -33.98 1.01 17.06
CA ASP A 526 -32.88 0.91 18.03
C ASP A 526 -32.79 -0.48 18.68
N ASP A 527 -33.92 -1.16 18.93
CA ASP A 527 -34.01 -2.39 19.74
C ASP A 527 -35.04 -3.42 19.24
N GLY A 528 -35.60 -3.26 18.03
CA GLY A 528 -36.64 -4.14 17.48
C GLY A 528 -36.08 -5.13 16.47
N LEU A 529 -36.22 -6.43 16.70
CA LEU A 529 -35.85 -7.45 15.70
C LEU A 529 -37.06 -7.82 14.85
N ILE A 530 -36.88 -7.88 13.54
CA ILE A 530 -37.91 -8.37 12.62
C ILE A 530 -37.51 -9.70 12.02
N GLN A 531 -38.47 -10.63 12.00
CA GLN A 531 -38.44 -11.86 11.22
C GLN A 531 -39.61 -11.85 10.23
N VAL A 532 -39.30 -11.81 8.94
CA VAL A 532 -40.29 -12.02 7.88
C VAL A 532 -40.30 -13.50 7.50
N HIS A 533 -41.46 -14.14 7.53
CA HIS A 533 -41.63 -15.54 7.14
C HIS A 533 -42.85 -15.67 6.20
N PRO A 534 -43.05 -16.80 5.48
CA PRO A 534 -44.10 -16.90 4.47
C PRO A 534 -45.54 -16.65 4.95
N LYS A 535 -45.79 -16.74 6.26
CA LYS A 535 -47.14 -16.58 6.86
C LYS A 535 -47.36 -15.24 7.55
N GLY A 536 -46.35 -14.37 7.63
CA GLY A 536 -46.47 -13.12 8.39
C GLY A 536 -45.13 -12.46 8.71
N ILE A 537 -45.22 -11.38 9.48
CA ILE A 537 -44.07 -10.64 10.00
C ILE A 537 -44.14 -10.72 11.53
N ARG A 538 -43.02 -11.10 12.15
CA ARG A 538 -42.84 -10.99 13.60
C ARG A 538 -41.94 -9.81 13.92
N HIS A 539 -42.41 -8.94 14.80
CA HIS A 539 -41.65 -7.85 15.39
C HIS A 539 -41.44 -8.16 16.87
N ILE A 540 -40.17 -8.34 17.25
CA ILE A 540 -39.73 -8.79 18.56
C ILE A 540 -39.04 -7.61 19.24
N ARG A 541 -39.60 -7.15 20.36
CA ARG A 541 -39.04 -6.02 21.13
C ARG A 541 -39.14 -6.31 22.62
N ASN A 542 -38.01 -6.26 23.33
CA ASN A 542 -37.95 -6.51 24.78
C ASN A 542 -38.68 -7.81 25.22
N GLY A 543 -38.55 -8.87 24.41
CA GLY A 543 -39.21 -10.17 24.63
C GLY A 543 -40.71 -10.21 24.29
N GLN A 544 -41.33 -9.08 23.93
CA GLN A 544 -42.70 -9.04 23.40
C GLN A 544 -42.68 -9.27 21.89
N VAL A 545 -43.59 -10.12 21.42
CA VAL A 545 -43.72 -10.47 20.00
C VAL A 545 -45.05 -9.94 19.49
N ASN A 546 -44.99 -8.97 18.59
CA ASN A 546 -46.12 -8.51 17.79
C ASN A 546 -46.07 -9.20 16.44
N GLN A 547 -47.18 -9.84 16.04
CA GLN A 547 -47.26 -10.59 14.81
C GLN A 547 -48.28 -9.95 13.86
N TRP A 548 -47.84 -9.69 12.63
CA TRP A 548 -48.72 -9.38 11.51
C TRP A 548 -48.94 -10.66 10.71
N ASP A 549 -50.19 -11.08 10.55
CA ASP A 549 -50.56 -12.28 9.82
C ASP A 549 -50.82 -11.96 8.34
N ALA A 550 -50.24 -12.76 7.45
CA ALA A 550 -50.51 -12.65 6.03
C ALA A 550 -51.99 -12.93 5.72
N PRO A 551 -52.59 -12.25 4.73
CA PRO A 551 -53.99 -12.49 4.34
C PRO A 551 -54.28 -13.96 4.04
N GLN A 552 -55.48 -14.41 4.39
CA GLN A 552 -55.87 -15.81 4.25
C GLN A 552 -55.70 -16.30 2.79
N HIS A 553 -55.07 -17.46 2.61
CA HIS A 553 -54.70 -18.08 1.32
C HIS A 553 -53.59 -17.38 0.51
N ARG A 554 -52.92 -16.37 1.08
CA ARG A 554 -51.73 -15.74 0.48
C ARG A 554 -50.51 -16.00 1.35
N SER A 555 -49.33 -15.95 0.72
CA SER A 555 -48.06 -16.09 1.42
C SER A 555 -47.07 -15.04 0.95
N ILE A 556 -46.13 -14.66 1.81
CA ILE A 556 -45.05 -13.74 1.46
C ILE A 556 -44.03 -14.51 0.60
N VAL A 557 -43.67 -13.97 -0.56
CA VAL A 557 -42.72 -14.59 -1.51
C VAL A 557 -41.39 -13.86 -1.61
N ALA A 558 -41.39 -12.55 -1.34
CA ALA A 558 -40.19 -11.74 -1.27
C ALA A 558 -40.35 -10.67 -0.19
N ALA A 559 -39.25 -10.26 0.42
CA ALA A 559 -39.21 -9.20 1.41
C ALA A 559 -37.92 -8.41 1.26
N SER A 560 -37.99 -7.11 1.54
CA SER A 560 -36.84 -6.25 1.73
C SER A 560 -37.06 -5.42 2.98
N THR A 561 -36.01 -5.22 3.75
CA THR A 561 -36.03 -4.54 5.04
C THR A 561 -34.88 -3.54 5.09
N ASN A 562 -35.07 -2.41 5.76
CA ASN A 562 -33.99 -1.53 6.19
C ASN A 562 -34.22 -1.13 7.66
N ALA A 563 -33.51 -0.11 8.15
CA ALA A 563 -33.60 0.31 9.56
C ALA A 563 -34.98 0.82 10.00
N HIS A 564 -35.83 1.31 9.09
CA HIS A 564 -37.12 1.94 9.45
C HIS A 564 -38.31 1.50 8.60
N GLN A 565 -38.07 0.72 7.54
CA GLN A 565 -39.07 0.36 6.53
C GLN A 565 -39.01 -1.13 6.22
N VAL A 566 -40.17 -1.71 5.97
CA VAL A 566 -40.31 -3.11 5.53
C VAL A 566 -41.25 -3.16 4.33
N ALA A 567 -40.80 -3.77 3.25
CA ALA A 567 -41.60 -4.01 2.06
C ALA A 567 -41.70 -5.51 1.82
N ILE A 568 -42.91 -6.02 1.65
CA ILE A 568 -43.16 -7.43 1.33
C ILE A 568 -43.97 -7.55 0.04
N ALA A 569 -43.73 -8.63 -0.68
CA ALA A 569 -44.56 -9.04 -1.81
C ALA A 569 -45.30 -10.32 -1.47
N LEU A 570 -46.61 -10.31 -1.72
CA LEU A 570 -47.47 -11.48 -1.56
C LEU A 570 -47.49 -12.32 -2.84
N SER A 571 -47.86 -13.59 -2.70
CA SER A 571 -48.03 -14.54 -3.81
C SER A 571 -49.10 -14.11 -4.85
N SER A 572 -49.92 -13.11 -4.54
CA SER A 572 -50.86 -12.49 -5.47
C SER A 572 -50.24 -11.41 -6.36
N GLY A 573 -48.98 -11.01 -6.13
CA GLY A 573 -48.35 -9.86 -6.81
C GLY A 573 -48.61 -8.51 -6.15
N GLU A 574 -49.32 -8.48 -5.02
CA GLU A 574 -49.52 -7.26 -4.22
C GLU A 574 -48.30 -6.97 -3.35
N ILE A 575 -47.88 -5.70 -3.33
CA ILE A 575 -46.88 -5.16 -2.43
C ILE A 575 -47.58 -4.52 -1.23
N VAL A 576 -47.12 -4.91 -0.04
CA VAL A 576 -47.52 -4.30 1.24
C VAL A 576 -46.29 -3.60 1.81
N TYR A 577 -46.46 -2.33 2.16
CA TYR A 577 -45.40 -1.49 2.70
C TYR A 577 -45.70 -1.17 4.16
N PHE A 578 -44.65 -1.22 4.97
CA PHE A 578 -44.69 -0.88 6.38
C PHE A 578 -43.61 0.13 6.71
N GLU A 579 -43.93 1.01 7.64
CA GLU A 579 -43.01 1.99 8.17
C GLU A 579 -43.06 1.98 9.69
N MET A 580 -41.92 2.25 10.32
CA MET A 580 -41.83 2.34 11.76
C MET A 580 -42.37 3.70 12.25
N ASP A 581 -43.28 3.66 13.21
CA ASP A 581 -43.81 4.86 13.86
C ASP A 581 -42.85 5.37 14.96
N ASP A 582 -43.11 6.57 15.48
CA ASP A 582 -42.33 7.20 16.56
C ASP A 582 -42.27 6.38 17.86
N ASP A 583 -43.28 5.53 18.10
CA ASP A 583 -43.32 4.62 19.25
C ASP A 583 -42.54 3.31 19.01
N GLY A 584 -41.97 3.14 17.81
CA GLY A 584 -41.25 1.95 17.37
C GLY A 584 -42.18 0.81 16.95
N SER A 585 -43.50 1.03 16.85
CA SER A 585 -44.40 0.04 16.26
C SER A 585 -44.31 0.04 14.74
N LEU A 586 -44.77 -1.05 14.11
CA LEU A 586 -44.72 -1.21 12.66
C LEU A 586 -46.11 -0.92 12.07
N ALA A 587 -46.25 0.19 11.37
CA ALA A 587 -47.50 0.62 10.74
C ALA A 587 -47.60 0.09 9.30
N GLU A 588 -48.74 -0.52 8.96
CA GLU A 588 -49.09 -0.91 7.58
C GLU A 588 -49.63 0.32 6.83
N TYR A 589 -49.17 0.56 5.60
CA TYR A 589 -49.78 1.55 4.73
C TYR A 589 -51.11 1.04 4.18
N ASP A 590 -52.15 1.88 4.24
CA ASP A 590 -53.54 1.49 3.93
C ASP A 590 -53.73 0.93 2.51
N GLU A 591 -52.95 1.42 1.53
CA GLU A 591 -53.06 0.99 0.14
C GLU A 591 -52.01 -0.06 -0.25
N LYS A 592 -52.48 -1.08 -0.97
CA LYS A 592 -51.64 -2.15 -1.52
C LYS A 592 -51.43 -1.92 -3.01
N LYS A 593 -50.20 -2.11 -3.48
CA LYS A 593 -49.88 -1.93 -4.90
C LYS A 593 -49.83 -3.27 -5.62
N GLU A 594 -50.75 -3.50 -6.54
CA GLU A 594 -50.75 -4.69 -7.39
C GLU A 594 -49.74 -4.54 -8.55
N MET A 595 -48.88 -5.54 -8.75
CA MET A 595 -47.96 -5.64 -9.88
C MET A 595 -48.58 -6.45 -11.03
N PHE A 596 -48.17 -6.16 -12.26
CA PHE A 596 -48.66 -6.88 -13.45
C PHE A 596 -48.14 -8.33 -13.56
N GLY A 597 -47.02 -8.63 -12.90
CA GLY A 597 -46.37 -9.94 -12.89
C GLY A 597 -46.06 -10.40 -11.48
N THR A 598 -45.57 -11.63 -11.34
CA THR A 598 -45.15 -12.13 -10.02
C THR A 598 -43.86 -11.45 -9.60
N VAL A 599 -43.83 -10.91 -8.37
CA VAL A 599 -42.65 -10.24 -7.83
C VAL A 599 -41.60 -11.30 -7.49
N THR A 600 -40.42 -11.17 -8.09
CA THR A 600 -39.31 -12.10 -7.90
C THR A 600 -38.31 -11.61 -6.85
N CYS A 601 -38.13 -10.30 -6.73
CA CYS A 601 -37.20 -9.68 -5.79
C CYS A 601 -37.59 -8.23 -5.48
N LEU A 602 -37.17 -7.77 -4.30
CA LEU A 602 -37.38 -6.41 -3.80
C LEU A 602 -36.05 -5.85 -3.31
N SER A 603 -35.90 -4.53 -3.35
CA SER A 603 -34.81 -3.85 -2.66
C SER A 603 -35.23 -2.49 -2.14
N LEU A 604 -35.05 -2.31 -0.83
CA LEU A 604 -35.02 -1.05 -0.12
C LEU A 604 -33.56 -0.63 0.07
N GLY A 605 -33.25 0.62 -0.24
CA GLY A 605 -31.96 1.19 0.14
C GLY A 605 -31.87 1.43 1.64
N GLU A 606 -30.67 1.56 2.16
CA GLU A 606 -30.46 2.06 3.52
C GLU A 606 -31.03 3.47 3.68
N VAL A 607 -31.39 3.81 4.92
CA VAL A 607 -31.93 5.13 5.25
C VAL A 607 -30.75 6.13 5.28
N PRO A 608 -30.73 7.15 4.40
CA PRO A 608 -29.65 8.13 4.40
C PRO A 608 -29.57 8.88 5.74
N GLU A 609 -28.35 9.25 6.17
CA GLU A 609 -28.18 10.02 7.39
C GLU A 609 -28.97 11.33 7.35
N GLY A 610 -29.71 11.60 8.43
CA GLY A 610 -30.58 12.78 8.54
C GLY A 610 -31.95 12.64 7.86
N ARG A 611 -32.24 11.53 7.18
CA ARG A 611 -33.59 11.19 6.70
C ARG A 611 -34.23 10.12 7.59
N LEU A 612 -35.55 10.06 7.55
CA LEU A 612 -36.34 9.04 8.25
C LEU A 612 -36.52 7.77 7.41
N ARG A 613 -36.40 7.90 6.08
CA ARG A 613 -36.74 6.84 5.14
C ARG A 613 -35.87 6.90 3.88
N SER A 614 -35.80 5.77 3.18
CA SER A 614 -35.41 5.73 1.77
C SER A 614 -36.60 6.11 0.90
N SER A 615 -36.39 6.98 -0.09
CA SER A 615 -37.45 7.48 -0.97
C SER A 615 -37.83 6.50 -2.09
N PHE A 616 -37.10 5.40 -2.27
CA PHE A 616 -37.29 4.49 -3.40
C PHE A 616 -37.35 3.01 -2.98
N LEU A 617 -38.25 2.28 -3.63
CA LEU A 617 -38.35 0.82 -3.61
C LEU A 617 -38.13 0.29 -5.02
N ALA A 618 -37.15 -0.59 -5.19
CA ALA A 618 -36.97 -1.32 -6.45
C ALA A 618 -37.72 -2.65 -6.42
N VAL A 619 -38.51 -2.91 -7.47
CA VAL A 619 -39.35 -4.10 -7.61
C VAL A 619 -39.00 -4.83 -8.90
N GLY A 620 -38.58 -6.08 -8.78
CA GLY A 620 -38.33 -6.96 -9.91
C GLY A 620 -39.49 -7.93 -10.13
N CYS A 621 -39.91 -8.09 -11.39
CA CYS A 621 -41.01 -8.97 -11.78
C CYS A 621 -40.59 -10.02 -12.81
N ASP A 622 -41.33 -11.13 -12.87
CA ASP A 622 -41.13 -12.22 -13.83
C ASP A 622 -41.32 -11.82 -15.31
N ASP A 623 -42.02 -10.72 -15.57
CA ASP A 623 -42.16 -10.06 -16.88
C ASP A 623 -40.84 -9.44 -17.42
N CYS A 624 -39.71 -9.71 -16.76
CA CYS A 624 -38.39 -9.18 -17.07
C CYS A 624 -38.34 -7.65 -16.96
N THR A 625 -39.09 -7.06 -16.03
CA THR A 625 -39.01 -5.63 -15.73
C THR A 625 -38.49 -5.37 -14.32
N VAL A 626 -37.81 -4.23 -14.16
CA VAL A 626 -37.54 -3.60 -12.88
C VAL A 626 -38.28 -2.27 -12.82
N ARG A 627 -38.90 -1.98 -11.68
CA ARG A 627 -39.72 -0.78 -11.46
C ARG A 627 -39.22 -0.06 -10.22
N ILE A 628 -39.16 1.26 -10.29
CA ILE A 628 -38.86 2.12 -9.15
C ILE A 628 -40.16 2.73 -8.65
N LEU A 629 -40.50 2.45 -7.41
CA LEU A 629 -41.65 3.03 -6.73
C LEU A 629 -41.17 4.08 -5.72
N SER A 630 -41.93 5.17 -5.60
CA SER A 630 -41.71 6.21 -4.60
C SER A 630 -42.20 5.77 -3.23
N LEU A 631 -41.50 6.16 -2.17
CA LEU A 631 -41.91 5.96 -0.77
C LEU A 631 -42.03 7.29 -0.01
N ASP A 632 -41.99 8.40 -0.74
CA ASP A 632 -42.26 9.71 -0.17
C ASP A 632 -43.76 9.82 0.18
N PRO A 633 -44.12 10.43 1.33
CA PRO A 633 -45.52 10.47 1.82
C PRO A 633 -46.54 10.96 0.78
N GLU A 634 -46.16 11.93 -0.04
CA GLU A 634 -47.04 12.54 -1.06
C GLU A 634 -47.33 11.64 -2.26
N SER A 635 -46.50 10.62 -2.51
CA SER A 635 -46.55 9.75 -3.69
C SER A 635 -46.24 8.29 -3.36
N THR A 636 -46.63 7.83 -2.17
CA THR A 636 -46.29 6.50 -1.66
C THR A 636 -46.79 5.39 -2.62
N LEU A 637 -45.89 4.50 -3.03
CA LEU A 637 -46.10 3.41 -3.99
C LEU A 637 -46.49 3.85 -5.43
N GLU A 638 -46.30 5.12 -5.76
CA GLU A 638 -46.40 5.58 -7.15
C GLU A 638 -45.20 5.12 -7.99
N ASN A 639 -45.45 4.79 -9.25
CA ASN A 639 -44.41 4.34 -10.17
C ASN A 639 -43.64 5.55 -10.71
N LYS A 640 -42.33 5.58 -10.47
CA LYS A 640 -41.42 6.62 -10.96
C LYS A 640 -40.81 6.23 -12.31
N SER A 641 -40.29 5.01 -12.41
CA SER A 641 -39.66 4.53 -13.64
C SER A 641 -39.80 3.01 -13.82
N VAL A 642 -39.66 2.57 -15.07
CA VAL A 642 -39.68 1.16 -15.46
C VAL A 642 -38.58 0.90 -16.49
N GLN A 643 -37.83 -0.18 -16.30
CA GLN A 643 -36.81 -0.62 -17.25
C GLN A 643 -37.00 -2.11 -17.59
N ALA A 644 -36.97 -2.43 -18.88
CA ALA A 644 -36.97 -3.81 -19.36
C ALA A 644 -35.56 -4.41 -19.27
N LEU A 645 -35.50 -5.69 -18.91
CA LEU A 645 -34.28 -6.46 -18.69
C LEU A 645 -34.19 -7.62 -19.70
N THR A 646 -32.99 -8.19 -19.84
CA THR A 646 -32.73 -9.30 -20.79
C THR A 646 -33.19 -10.66 -20.26
N ALA A 647 -33.40 -10.77 -18.94
CA ALA A 647 -33.94 -11.94 -18.24
C ALA A 647 -34.61 -11.47 -16.95
N ALA A 648 -35.37 -12.36 -16.29
CA ALA A 648 -36.03 -12.04 -15.03
C ALA A 648 -35.00 -11.65 -13.95
N PRO A 649 -35.21 -10.55 -13.21
CA PRO A 649 -34.36 -10.17 -12.09
C PRO A 649 -34.54 -11.16 -10.94
N THR A 650 -33.44 -11.62 -10.35
CA THR A 650 -33.42 -12.54 -9.21
C THR A 650 -33.03 -11.86 -7.92
N SER A 651 -32.35 -10.72 -7.99
CA SER A 651 -31.91 -9.95 -6.83
C SER A 651 -31.72 -8.49 -7.23
N LEU A 652 -32.04 -7.59 -6.31
CA LEU A 652 -31.86 -6.15 -6.44
C LEU A 652 -31.14 -5.65 -5.18
N ALA A 653 -30.28 -4.64 -5.33
CA ALA A 653 -29.69 -3.94 -4.20
C ALA A 653 -29.52 -2.45 -4.53
N ILE A 654 -30.22 -1.58 -3.82
CA ILE A 654 -30.01 -0.12 -3.86
C ILE A 654 -28.88 0.20 -2.87
N ILE A 655 -27.74 0.66 -3.38
CA ILE A 655 -26.53 0.90 -2.59
C ILE A 655 -25.95 2.26 -2.96
N SER A 656 -25.64 3.07 -1.95
CA SER A 656 -24.88 4.30 -2.12
C SER A 656 -23.38 3.99 -2.09
N MET A 657 -22.65 4.38 -3.14
CA MET A 657 -21.21 4.10 -3.27
C MET A 657 -20.42 5.36 -3.61
N GLU A 658 -19.15 5.42 -3.21
CA GLU A 658 -18.23 6.47 -3.67
C GLU A 658 -18.10 6.44 -5.20
N ASP A 659 -18.25 7.59 -5.85
CA ASP A 659 -18.02 7.73 -7.29
C ASP A 659 -16.82 8.63 -7.62
N SER A 660 -16.14 8.24 -8.70
CA SER A 660 -15.00 8.93 -9.30
C SER A 660 -15.33 10.33 -9.82
N SER A 661 -16.57 10.59 -10.24
CA SER A 661 -16.93 11.82 -10.95
C SER A 661 -17.49 12.91 -10.04
N SER A 662 -18.20 12.53 -8.98
CA SER A 662 -18.90 13.44 -8.07
C SER A 662 -18.07 13.84 -6.84
N GLY A 663 -17.00 13.09 -6.51
CA GLY A 663 -16.24 13.29 -5.28
C GLY A 663 -17.04 13.03 -3.99
N GLY A 664 -18.22 12.42 -4.13
CA GLY A 664 -19.14 12.07 -3.06
C GLY A 664 -19.79 10.71 -3.31
N SER A 665 -20.87 10.43 -2.59
CA SER A 665 -21.66 9.22 -2.78
C SER A 665 -22.64 9.37 -3.94
N THR A 666 -22.86 8.30 -4.69
CA THR A 666 -23.88 8.23 -5.74
C THR A 666 -24.73 6.99 -5.51
N LEU A 667 -26.05 7.13 -5.65
CA LEU A 667 -26.98 6.05 -5.48
C LEU A 667 -27.01 5.15 -6.72
N TYR A 668 -26.75 3.87 -6.52
CA TYR A 668 -26.78 2.86 -7.57
C TYR A 668 -27.85 1.83 -7.28
N LEU A 669 -28.53 1.39 -8.34
CA LEU A 669 -29.28 0.15 -8.33
C LEU A 669 -28.42 -0.95 -8.97
N HIS A 670 -28.16 -1.99 -8.19
CA HIS A 670 -27.53 -3.21 -8.63
C HIS A 670 -28.60 -4.24 -8.96
N ILE A 671 -28.49 -4.89 -10.12
CA ILE A 671 -29.50 -5.83 -10.63
C ILE A 671 -28.81 -7.15 -10.97
N GLY A 672 -29.24 -8.22 -10.29
CA GLY A 672 -28.85 -9.59 -10.60
C GLY A 672 -29.93 -10.28 -11.41
N LEU A 673 -29.57 -10.89 -12.53
CA LEU A 673 -30.50 -11.61 -13.40
C LEU A 673 -30.39 -13.12 -13.22
N TYR A 674 -31.50 -13.81 -13.53
CA TYR A 674 -31.56 -15.28 -13.56
C TYR A 674 -30.55 -15.90 -14.53
N SER A 675 -30.21 -15.18 -15.59
CA SER A 675 -29.25 -15.60 -16.62
C SER A 675 -27.79 -15.55 -16.18
N GLY A 676 -27.48 -15.11 -14.95
CA GLY A 676 -26.09 -14.95 -14.49
C GLY A 676 -25.45 -13.60 -14.82
N VAL A 677 -26.26 -12.68 -15.35
CA VAL A 677 -25.86 -11.32 -15.69
C VAL A 677 -26.05 -10.40 -14.49
N TYR A 678 -25.05 -9.57 -14.23
CA TYR A 678 -25.08 -8.46 -13.28
C TYR A 678 -25.13 -7.13 -14.03
N LEU A 679 -25.98 -6.22 -13.56
CA LEU A 679 -26.07 -4.85 -14.03
C LEU A 679 -25.85 -3.88 -12.86
N ARG A 680 -25.28 -2.73 -13.18
CA ARG A 680 -25.23 -1.56 -12.29
C ARG A 680 -25.78 -0.36 -13.04
N THR A 681 -26.76 0.32 -12.46
CA THR A 681 -27.40 1.53 -13.00
C THR A 681 -27.35 2.65 -11.99
N VAL A 682 -27.13 3.88 -12.44
CA VAL A 682 -27.29 5.08 -11.60
C VAL A 682 -28.78 5.28 -11.36
N LEU A 683 -29.17 5.45 -10.10
CA LEU A 683 -30.53 5.79 -9.70
C LEU A 683 -30.58 7.28 -9.37
N ASP A 684 -31.31 8.06 -10.17
CA ASP A 684 -31.49 9.49 -9.91
C ASP A 684 -32.29 9.70 -8.61
N GLU A 685 -31.71 10.44 -7.66
CA GLU A 685 -32.30 10.63 -6.32
C GLU A 685 -33.58 11.47 -6.32
N VAL A 686 -33.92 12.12 -7.44
CA VAL A 686 -35.09 12.99 -7.57
C VAL A 686 -36.16 12.36 -8.47
N THR A 687 -35.79 11.94 -9.67
CA THR A 687 -36.73 11.41 -10.67
C THR A 687 -36.97 9.92 -10.50
N GLY A 688 -36.02 9.18 -9.91
CA GLY A 688 -36.04 7.72 -9.85
C GLY A 688 -35.74 7.06 -11.20
N GLU A 689 -35.24 7.80 -12.21
CA GLU A 689 -34.83 7.22 -13.49
C GLU A 689 -33.52 6.43 -13.38
N LEU A 690 -33.41 5.39 -14.20
CA LEU A 690 -32.24 4.50 -14.26
C LEU A 690 -31.37 4.86 -15.48
N THR A 691 -30.12 5.25 -15.24
CA THR A 691 -29.18 5.66 -16.30
C THR A 691 -27.80 4.98 -16.15
N ASP A 692 -26.89 5.20 -17.11
CA ASP A 692 -25.52 4.64 -17.16
C ASP A 692 -25.42 3.15 -16.81
N THR A 693 -26.19 2.31 -17.52
CA THR A 693 -26.20 0.86 -17.29
C THR A 693 -24.89 0.22 -17.71
N ARG A 694 -24.22 -0.43 -16.76
CA ARG A 694 -23.06 -1.31 -17.00
C ARG A 694 -23.44 -2.75 -16.81
N GLN A 695 -22.93 -3.65 -17.67
CA GLN A 695 -23.25 -5.07 -17.64
C GLN A 695 -21.99 -5.94 -17.51
N LYS A 696 -22.10 -7.03 -16.74
CA LYS A 696 -21.08 -8.09 -16.66
C LYS A 696 -21.74 -9.45 -16.47
N PHE A 697 -21.26 -10.48 -17.16
CA PHE A 697 -21.63 -11.86 -16.88
C PHE A 697 -20.77 -12.42 -15.75
N LEU A 698 -21.37 -12.90 -14.66
CA LEU A 698 -20.66 -13.38 -13.47
C LEU A 698 -20.46 -14.90 -13.48
N GLY A 699 -21.39 -15.63 -14.10
CA GLY A 699 -21.37 -17.09 -14.13
C GLY A 699 -22.72 -17.66 -14.54
N PRO A 700 -22.84 -18.98 -14.78
CA PRO A 700 -24.08 -19.62 -15.23
C PRO A 700 -25.17 -19.73 -14.16
N LYS A 701 -24.83 -19.62 -12.87
CA LYS A 701 -25.83 -19.59 -11.78
C LYS A 701 -26.50 -18.20 -11.71
N GLN A 702 -27.76 -18.15 -11.31
CA GLN A 702 -28.47 -16.88 -11.05
C GLN A 702 -27.67 -15.97 -10.11
N VAL A 703 -27.78 -14.65 -10.30
CA VAL A 703 -27.03 -13.68 -9.48
C VAL A 703 -27.83 -13.29 -8.24
N ARG A 704 -27.19 -13.40 -7.07
CA ARG A 704 -27.67 -12.83 -5.81
C ARG A 704 -26.76 -11.68 -5.38
N LEU A 705 -27.34 -10.62 -4.84
CA LEU A 705 -26.63 -9.39 -4.46
C LEU A 705 -26.81 -9.11 -2.98
N PHE A 706 -25.72 -8.75 -2.32
CA PHE A 706 -25.69 -8.37 -0.92
C PHE A 706 -24.82 -7.13 -0.74
N GLN A 707 -25.22 -6.26 0.18
CA GLN A 707 -24.37 -5.15 0.62
C GLN A 707 -23.41 -5.67 1.68
N VAL A 708 -22.11 -5.40 1.50
CA VAL A 708 -21.07 -5.76 2.47
C VAL A 708 -20.13 -4.58 2.71
N THR A 709 -19.45 -4.55 3.85
CA THR A 709 -18.46 -3.52 4.20
C THR A 709 -17.06 -4.14 4.17
N VAL A 710 -16.14 -3.54 3.41
CA VAL A 710 -14.74 -3.98 3.33
C VAL A 710 -13.84 -2.75 3.40
N GLN A 711 -12.94 -2.72 4.38
CA GLN A 711 -12.04 -1.60 4.66
C GLN A 711 -12.81 -0.29 4.89
N GLY A 712 -13.91 -0.35 5.67
CA GLY A 712 -14.78 0.79 5.95
C GLY A 712 -15.56 1.32 4.74
N ARG A 713 -15.62 0.57 3.63
CA ARG A 713 -16.34 0.98 2.41
C ARG A 713 -17.47 0.03 2.08
N THR A 714 -18.61 0.62 1.72
CA THR A 714 -19.76 -0.11 1.20
C THR A 714 -19.44 -0.69 -0.17
N CYS A 715 -19.60 -2.00 -0.29
CA CYS A 715 -19.32 -2.80 -1.47
C CYS A 715 -20.55 -3.67 -1.81
N VAL A 716 -20.62 -4.15 -3.04
CA VAL A 716 -21.63 -5.13 -3.47
C VAL A 716 -21.00 -6.50 -3.63
N LEU A 717 -21.50 -7.49 -2.89
CA LEU A 717 -21.15 -8.89 -3.06
C LEU A 717 -22.14 -9.55 -4.02
N GLY A 718 -21.66 -9.95 -5.20
CA GLY A 718 -22.42 -10.68 -6.20
C GLY A 718 -22.08 -12.17 -6.18
N LEU A 719 -23.05 -13.02 -5.87
CA LEU A 719 -22.88 -14.48 -5.84
C LEU A 719 -23.47 -15.11 -7.11
N SER A 720 -22.68 -15.96 -7.77
CA SER A 720 -23.07 -16.79 -8.92
C SER A 720 -22.31 -18.12 -8.86
N SER A 721 -21.65 -18.56 -9.92
CA SER A 721 -20.73 -19.72 -9.88
C SER A 721 -19.47 -19.44 -9.05
N ARG A 722 -19.11 -18.17 -8.90
CA ARG A 722 -18.09 -17.66 -8.00
C ARG A 722 -18.62 -16.41 -7.29
N PRO A 723 -18.15 -16.12 -6.08
CA PRO A 723 -18.38 -14.82 -5.45
C PRO A 723 -17.56 -13.73 -6.16
N TRP A 724 -18.17 -12.56 -6.34
CA TRP A 724 -17.57 -11.36 -6.91
C TRP A 724 -17.79 -10.18 -5.99
N LEU A 725 -16.77 -9.35 -5.80
CA LEU A 725 -16.88 -8.10 -5.06
C LEU A 725 -16.82 -6.92 -6.03
N GLY A 726 -17.88 -6.11 -6.02
CA GLY A 726 -17.95 -4.82 -6.68
C GLY A 726 -17.64 -3.69 -5.72
N TYR A 727 -16.57 -2.92 -5.98
CA TYR A 727 -16.11 -1.86 -5.10
C TYR A 727 -15.46 -0.71 -5.89
N ALA A 728 -15.36 0.46 -5.27
CA ALA A 728 -14.59 1.57 -5.80
C ALA A 728 -13.11 1.40 -5.42
N ASP A 729 -12.24 1.25 -6.42
CA ASP A 729 -10.81 1.02 -6.18
C ASP A 729 -10.20 2.20 -5.37
N PRO A 730 -9.45 1.94 -4.29
CA PRO A 730 -8.90 2.99 -3.44
C PRO A 730 -7.91 3.93 -4.13
N ILE A 731 -7.25 3.47 -5.19
CA ILE A 731 -6.17 4.21 -5.85
C ILE A 731 -6.70 4.83 -7.15
N THR A 732 -7.34 4.05 -8.02
CA THR A 732 -7.83 4.54 -9.32
C THR A 732 -9.20 5.19 -9.24
N LYS A 733 -9.92 5.02 -8.12
CA LYS A 733 -11.30 5.47 -7.89
C LYS A 733 -12.33 4.90 -8.87
N SER A 734 -11.93 4.01 -9.77
CA SER A 734 -12.84 3.35 -10.71
C SER A 734 -13.59 2.22 -10.03
N PHE A 735 -14.86 2.03 -10.38
CA PHE A 735 -15.60 0.84 -9.97
C PHE A 735 -15.08 -0.40 -10.69
N VAL A 736 -14.71 -1.41 -9.92
CA VAL A 736 -14.22 -2.70 -10.39
C VAL A 736 -15.06 -3.82 -9.81
N VAL A 737 -15.17 -4.92 -10.55
CA VAL A 737 -15.85 -6.14 -10.11
C VAL A 737 -14.86 -7.28 -10.21
N THR A 738 -14.34 -7.72 -9.08
CA THR A 738 -13.23 -8.70 -9.00
C THR A 738 -13.75 -9.98 -8.35
N PRO A 739 -13.43 -11.18 -8.89
CA PRO A 739 -13.87 -12.42 -8.26
C PRO A 739 -13.11 -12.62 -6.96
N LEU A 740 -13.69 -13.29 -5.98
CA LEU A 740 -12.93 -13.74 -4.80
C LEU A 740 -12.27 -15.08 -5.14
N SER A 741 -11.02 -15.26 -4.70
CA SER A 741 -10.32 -16.54 -4.77
C SER A 741 -10.81 -17.46 -3.65
N TYR A 742 -12.10 -17.81 -3.72
CA TYR A 742 -12.80 -18.56 -2.70
C TYR A 742 -13.79 -19.55 -3.33
N VAL A 743 -14.35 -20.41 -2.49
CA VAL A 743 -15.39 -21.36 -2.89
C VAL A 743 -16.67 -20.65 -3.31
N ASP A 744 -17.56 -21.36 -4.01
CA ASP A 744 -18.87 -20.81 -4.33
C ASP A 744 -19.70 -20.64 -3.05
N LEU A 745 -20.45 -19.54 -2.98
CA LEU A 745 -21.32 -19.22 -1.85
C LEU A 745 -22.76 -19.09 -2.34
N GLU A 746 -23.70 -19.60 -1.57
CA GLU A 746 -25.13 -19.52 -1.88
C GLU A 746 -25.78 -18.25 -1.32
N TRP A 747 -25.26 -17.75 -0.20
CA TRP A 747 -25.69 -16.52 0.47
C TRP A 747 -24.51 -15.89 1.20
N GLY A 748 -24.55 -14.58 1.40
CA GLY A 748 -23.54 -13.84 2.15
C GLY A 748 -24.14 -12.64 2.87
N TRP A 749 -23.61 -12.30 4.04
CA TRP A 749 -24.05 -11.15 4.83
C TRP A 749 -22.86 -10.52 5.57
N ASN A 750 -22.97 -9.26 5.97
CA ASN A 750 -21.97 -8.64 6.86
C ASN A 750 -21.84 -9.44 8.15
N PHE A 751 -20.67 -9.41 8.78
CA PHE A 751 -20.43 -10.02 10.07
C PHE A 751 -19.43 -9.17 10.87
N THR A 752 -19.78 -8.85 12.11
CA THR A 752 -18.92 -8.09 13.01
C THR A 752 -18.88 -8.75 14.39
N SER A 753 -17.68 -9.05 14.88
CA SER A 753 -17.41 -9.65 16.20
C SER A 753 -16.10 -9.12 16.78
N GLU A 754 -15.82 -9.42 18.05
CA GLU A 754 -14.56 -9.01 18.70
C GLU A 754 -13.31 -9.62 18.02
N GLN A 755 -13.45 -10.79 17.41
CA GLN A 755 -12.36 -11.47 16.69
C GLN A 755 -12.21 -10.97 15.24
N CYS A 756 -13.27 -10.38 14.68
CA CYS A 756 -13.34 -9.93 13.29
C CYS A 756 -14.26 -8.71 13.20
N GLU A 757 -13.67 -7.51 13.21
CA GLU A 757 -14.43 -6.25 13.19
C GLU A 757 -15.18 -6.03 11.86
N GLU A 758 -14.56 -6.41 10.74
CA GLU A 758 -15.18 -6.35 9.40
C GLU A 758 -15.01 -7.70 8.69
N GLY A 759 -16.08 -8.51 8.72
CA GLY A 759 -16.14 -9.82 8.11
C GLY A 759 -17.37 -10.02 7.23
N ILE A 760 -17.40 -11.16 6.54
CA ILE A 760 -18.54 -11.62 5.76
C ILE A 760 -18.83 -13.05 6.21
N VAL A 761 -20.05 -13.32 6.63
CA VAL A 761 -20.53 -14.69 6.85
C VAL A 761 -21.13 -15.23 5.57
N GLY A 762 -20.84 -16.48 5.24
CA GLY A 762 -21.31 -17.13 4.02
C GLY A 762 -21.74 -18.57 4.25
N ILE A 763 -22.59 -19.08 3.36
CA ILE A 763 -22.99 -20.50 3.37
C ILE A 763 -22.65 -21.17 2.04
N GLN A 764 -22.19 -22.41 2.12
CA GLN A 764 -21.93 -23.28 0.98
C GLN A 764 -22.38 -24.71 1.33
N GLY A 765 -23.39 -25.23 0.64
CA GLY A 765 -23.90 -26.58 0.91
C GLY A 765 -24.31 -26.71 2.39
N GLN A 766 -23.66 -27.59 3.14
CA GLN A 766 -23.91 -27.80 4.58
C GLN A 766 -22.93 -27.03 5.48
N THR A 767 -22.15 -26.11 4.94
CA THR A 767 -21.11 -25.40 5.71
C THR A 767 -21.44 -23.93 5.88
N LEU A 768 -21.30 -23.45 7.12
CA LEU A 768 -21.23 -22.05 7.50
C LEU A 768 -19.74 -21.62 7.51
N ARG A 769 -19.45 -20.45 6.97
CA ARG A 769 -18.10 -19.92 6.79
C ARG A 769 -18.03 -18.45 7.16
#